data_AF-A0A2V9JS17-F1
#
_entry.id   AF-A0A2V9JS17-F1
#
_cell.length_a   1.000
_cell.length_b   1.000
_cell.length_c   1.000
_cell.angle_alpha   90.00
_cell.angle_beta   90.00
_cell.angle_gamma   90.00
#
_symmetry.space_group_name_H-M   'P 1'
#
loop_
_entity.id
_entity.type
_entity.pdbx_description
1 polymer ?
#
loop_
_entity_poly.entity_id
_entity_poly.type
_entity_poly.pdbx_seq_one_letter_code
_entity_poly.pdbx_strand_id
1 'polypeptide(L)'
;MTYLASAEIGGLKFSIEMGKVAKQADGAAYVSYGDTVVLVTACAQREPREGIDFFPLTVDYRENTYAAGKIPGGFFKREGRPTEKEILTSRLIDRPLRPLFPEGFNCETQVIALVVSADKENDPDVMSITGASAALYCSSIPFDRPVAGVRVGLENGNFVINPPISRLKDSDLNLAIAGSEEAIVMVEASANQVSEELMVEALEFGHDVIRKLIALQKELYAQVRPVKREVVPPVVDEAEHRRIEAAYSGKISEALHIRGKLASYARLDEIKKEIVESVPEEDKKGRAQAGRIYSRVMERIFRGEILDQRVRPDGRRFDEVRPISAEVSILPRTHGSALFTRGETQALVTVTLGTSEDEQRMDTLEGESFKRFMLHYNFPPFSVGEVKFLRGPGRREIGHGALAERSILRVMPSEEEFAYTVRVVADILESNGSSSMATICGGILALMDAGVPIKAPVGGVAMGLVKEGERYAILTDIAGVEDHYGDMDFKVAGTEKGITGLQMDIKMTGLTKEIMAEAMAQARQGRLHILQRMAECLNAPRGEISAYAPRIITIQIPREKIGAVIGTGGKVVRGIIEATGVKIDIEDDGKVNIASTDTESAQKAIRMIQDLVEEAEVGKTYLGTVTRLVDFGAFVEIFPGTEGLL
;
A
#
# COMPACT_ATOMS: atom_id res chain seq x y z
N MET A 1 -33.61 14.63 -17.58
CA MET A 1 -34.07 14.74 -16.17
C MET A 1 -32.84 14.64 -15.29
N THR A 2 -32.86 15.31 -14.14
CA THR A 2 -31.80 15.23 -13.13
C THR A 2 -32.37 14.46 -11.94
N TYR A 3 -31.58 13.55 -11.39
CA TYR A 3 -31.94 12.73 -10.23
C TYR A 3 -30.97 13.04 -9.10
N LEU A 4 -31.46 13.11 -7.87
CA LEU A 4 -30.66 13.44 -6.70
C LEU A 4 -31.09 12.55 -5.53
N ALA A 5 -30.11 11.95 -4.86
CA ALA A 5 -30.31 11.29 -3.57
C ALA A 5 -29.25 11.83 -2.59
N SER A 6 -29.62 12.03 -1.33
CA SER A 6 -28.71 12.54 -0.31
C SER A 6 -29.05 12.07 1.10
N ALA A 7 -28.03 11.90 1.93
CA ALA A 7 -28.17 11.62 3.36
C ALA A 7 -27.06 12.32 4.16
N GLU A 8 -27.24 12.36 5.48
CA GLU A 8 -26.18 12.77 6.39
C GLU A 8 -25.28 11.56 6.72
N ILE A 9 -23.98 11.70 6.48
CA ILE A 9 -22.95 10.68 6.68
C ILE A 9 -21.79 11.35 7.42
N GLY A 10 -21.32 10.78 8.52
CA GLY A 10 -20.19 11.37 9.28
C GLY A 10 -20.40 12.83 9.73
N GLY A 11 -21.66 13.27 9.89
CA GLY A 11 -22.01 14.65 10.25
C GLY A 11 -22.01 15.66 9.09
N LEU A 12 -21.78 15.20 7.85
CA LEU A 12 -21.81 16.03 6.65
C LEU A 12 -22.84 15.50 5.64
N LYS A 13 -23.30 16.38 4.76
CA LYS A 13 -24.20 16.00 3.67
C LYS A 13 -23.42 15.23 2.60
N PHE A 14 -23.84 14.00 2.34
CA PHE A 14 -23.43 13.20 1.19
C PHE A 14 -24.53 13.20 0.15
N SER A 15 -24.19 13.43 -1.12
CA SER A 15 -25.18 13.45 -2.20
C SER A 15 -24.63 12.88 -3.50
N ILE A 16 -25.52 12.26 -4.26
CA ILE A 16 -25.25 11.73 -5.59
C ILE A 16 -26.26 12.33 -6.55
N GLU A 17 -25.77 13.08 -7.54
CA GLU A 17 -26.58 13.66 -8.62
C GLU A 17 -26.28 12.94 -9.95
N MET A 18 -27.32 12.61 -10.71
CA MET A 18 -27.22 11.96 -12.03
C MET A 18 -28.05 12.68 -13.09
N GLY A 19 -27.66 12.56 -14.36
CA GLY A 19 -28.42 13.09 -15.51
C GLY A 19 -28.14 14.54 -15.89
N LYS A 20 -27.33 15.27 -15.12
CA LYS A 20 -26.92 16.66 -15.44
C LYS A 20 -25.66 16.74 -16.30
N VAL A 21 -24.62 15.98 -15.97
CA VAL A 21 -23.27 16.05 -16.59
C VAL A 21 -22.89 14.71 -17.23
N ALA A 22 -21.92 14.74 -18.16
CA ALA A 22 -21.37 13.56 -18.85
C ALA A 22 -22.43 12.62 -19.49
N LYS A 23 -23.50 13.19 -20.06
CA LYS A 23 -24.68 12.46 -20.56
C LYS A 23 -24.43 11.47 -21.70
N GLN A 24 -23.22 11.44 -22.27
CA GLN A 24 -22.83 10.49 -23.31
C GLN A 24 -22.21 9.20 -22.76
N ALA A 25 -21.80 9.19 -21.48
CA ALA A 25 -21.37 7.96 -20.82
C ALA A 25 -22.57 7.03 -20.61
N ASP A 26 -22.33 5.72 -20.48
CA ASP A 26 -23.40 4.77 -20.13
C ASP A 26 -23.99 5.09 -18.75
N GLY A 27 -23.14 5.57 -17.82
CA GLY A 27 -23.55 6.12 -16.53
C GLY A 27 -22.60 7.20 -16.04
N ALA A 28 -23.15 8.18 -15.32
CA ALA A 28 -22.38 9.27 -14.71
C ALA A 28 -23.00 9.70 -13.38
N ALA A 29 -22.17 9.74 -12.33
CA ALA A 29 -22.53 10.14 -10.98
C ALA A 29 -21.67 11.35 -10.56
N TYR A 30 -22.33 12.42 -10.15
CA TYR A 30 -21.70 13.59 -9.57
C TYR A 30 -21.88 13.53 -8.05
N VAL A 31 -20.82 13.13 -7.35
CA VAL A 31 -20.85 12.86 -5.91
C VAL A 31 -20.26 14.04 -5.17
N SER A 32 -20.97 14.52 -4.14
CA SER A 32 -20.53 15.60 -3.26
C SER A 32 -20.60 15.14 -1.80
N TYR A 33 -19.53 15.41 -1.05
CA TYR A 33 -19.43 15.20 0.38
C TYR A 33 -18.73 16.41 1.01
N GLY A 34 -19.51 17.24 1.70
CA GLY A 34 -19.06 18.61 1.99
C GLY A 34 -18.83 19.38 0.69
N ASP A 35 -17.68 20.06 0.59
CA ASP A 35 -17.27 20.81 -0.60
C ASP A 35 -16.35 19.98 -1.53
N THR A 36 -16.02 18.74 -1.13
CA THR A 36 -15.32 17.79 -2.00
C THR A 36 -16.28 17.13 -2.98
N VAL A 37 -15.89 17.12 -4.25
CA VAL A 37 -16.72 16.68 -5.38
C VAL A 37 -15.92 15.81 -6.35
N VAL A 38 -16.51 14.66 -6.68
CA VAL A 38 -15.98 13.71 -7.66
C VAL A 38 -17.01 13.46 -8.75
N LEU A 39 -16.62 13.66 -10.01
CA LEU A 39 -17.37 13.21 -11.17
C LEU A 39 -16.90 11.80 -11.53
N VAL A 40 -17.79 10.82 -11.45
CA VAL A 40 -17.49 9.44 -11.83
C VAL A 40 -18.29 9.03 -13.05
N THR A 41 -17.64 8.48 -14.06
CA THR A 41 -18.28 7.98 -15.28
C THR A 41 -17.97 6.49 -15.48
N ALA A 42 -18.90 5.79 -16.12
CA ALA A 42 -18.72 4.41 -16.56
C ALA A 42 -19.12 4.27 -18.03
N CYS A 43 -18.26 3.64 -18.82
CA CYS A 43 -18.47 3.35 -20.23
C CYS A 43 -18.11 1.90 -20.51
N ALA A 44 -18.92 1.19 -21.28
CA ALA A 44 -18.60 -0.16 -21.74
C ALA A 44 -18.87 -0.33 -23.24
N GLN A 45 -17.91 -0.93 -23.94
CA GLN A 45 -18.07 -1.33 -25.34
C GLN A 45 -19.31 -2.21 -25.53
N ARG A 46 -19.90 -2.15 -26.73
CA ARG A 46 -21.10 -2.95 -27.06
C ARG A 46 -20.74 -4.40 -27.33
N GLU A 47 -19.59 -4.63 -27.94
CA GLU A 47 -19.10 -5.95 -28.32
C GLU A 47 -17.96 -6.40 -27.39
N PRO A 48 -17.87 -7.71 -27.08
CA PRO A 48 -16.74 -8.26 -26.36
C PRO A 48 -15.44 -8.08 -27.15
N ARG A 49 -14.33 -7.91 -26.44
CA ARG A 49 -13.02 -7.85 -27.09
C ARG A 49 -12.58 -9.26 -27.52
N GLU A 50 -12.26 -9.42 -28.79
CA GLU A 50 -11.79 -10.72 -29.32
C GLU A 50 -10.38 -11.06 -28.82
N GLY A 51 -10.13 -12.35 -28.58
CA GLY A 51 -8.80 -12.88 -28.28
C GLY A 51 -8.31 -12.66 -26.84
N ILE A 52 -9.19 -12.27 -25.91
CA ILE A 52 -8.88 -12.19 -24.48
C ILE A 52 -9.67 -13.23 -23.67
N ASP A 53 -9.07 -13.71 -22.59
CA ASP A 53 -9.62 -14.69 -21.66
C ASP A 53 -9.90 -14.11 -20.26
N PHE A 54 -9.83 -12.79 -20.12
CA PHE A 54 -10.08 -12.04 -18.88
C PHE A 54 -11.08 -10.91 -19.09
N PHE A 55 -11.66 -10.39 -18.01
CA PHE A 55 -12.54 -9.22 -18.04
C PHE A 55 -11.72 -7.90 -18.08
N PRO A 56 -11.77 -7.14 -19.19
CA PRO A 56 -11.01 -5.91 -19.38
C PRO A 56 -11.66 -4.70 -18.68
N LEU A 57 -11.67 -4.71 -17.35
CA LEU A 57 -12.01 -3.53 -16.53
C LEU A 57 -10.78 -2.67 -16.28
N THR A 58 -10.89 -1.38 -16.61
CA THR A 58 -9.93 -0.34 -16.25
C THR A 58 -10.61 0.69 -15.37
N VAL A 59 -10.02 0.97 -14.21
CA VAL A 59 -10.44 2.07 -13.34
C VAL A 59 -9.33 3.12 -13.29
N ASP A 60 -9.69 4.38 -13.53
CA ASP A 60 -8.78 5.52 -13.46
C ASP A 60 -9.35 6.57 -12.52
N TYR A 61 -8.67 6.79 -11.41
CA TYR A 61 -8.93 7.91 -10.52
C TYR A 61 -7.90 9.01 -10.78
N ARG A 62 -8.36 10.26 -10.92
CA ARG A 62 -7.54 11.43 -11.25
C ARG A 62 -7.84 12.61 -10.35
N GLU A 63 -6.78 13.22 -9.83
CA GLU A 63 -6.84 14.45 -9.06
C GLU A 63 -6.43 15.62 -9.95
N ASN A 64 -7.39 16.49 -10.28
CA ASN A 64 -7.06 17.72 -10.99
C ASN A 64 -6.60 18.78 -9.99
N THR A 65 -5.47 19.44 -10.21
CA THR A 65 -4.96 20.41 -9.22
C THR A 65 -5.86 21.63 -9.09
N TYR A 66 -6.64 21.94 -10.12
CA TYR A 66 -7.67 22.97 -10.06
C TYR A 66 -8.75 22.66 -9.00
N ALA A 67 -8.96 21.40 -8.64
CA ALA A 67 -9.92 21.01 -7.60
C ALA A 67 -9.56 21.66 -6.25
N ALA A 68 -8.27 21.88 -6.01
CA ALA A 68 -7.73 22.60 -4.85
C ALA A 68 -7.31 24.05 -5.17
N GLY A 69 -7.67 24.57 -6.34
CA GLY A 69 -7.29 25.92 -6.79
C GLY A 69 -5.79 26.11 -7.09
N LYS A 70 -5.06 25.03 -7.41
CA LYS A 70 -3.62 25.03 -7.65
C LYS A 70 -3.27 24.86 -9.12
N ILE A 71 -2.17 25.47 -9.56
CA ILE A 71 -1.48 25.14 -10.82
C ILE A 71 -0.44 24.04 -10.51
N PRO A 72 -0.31 22.98 -11.33
CA PRO A 72 0.65 21.89 -11.06
C PRO A 72 2.09 22.38 -10.88
N GLY A 73 2.82 21.85 -9.89
CA GLY A 73 4.18 22.28 -9.58
C GLY A 73 5.21 21.97 -10.69
N GLY A 74 4.97 20.93 -11.49
CA GLY A 74 5.89 20.46 -12.53
C GLY A 74 6.22 21.47 -13.63
N PHE A 75 7.27 21.19 -14.41
CA PHE A 75 7.78 22.09 -15.46
C PHE A 75 6.72 22.49 -16.49
N PHE A 76 5.88 21.55 -16.91
CA PHE A 76 4.85 21.76 -17.94
C PHE A 76 3.56 22.43 -17.42
N LYS A 77 3.42 22.64 -16.10
CA LYS A 77 2.20 23.20 -15.47
C LYS A 77 0.91 22.47 -15.86
N ARG A 78 1.01 21.15 -16.03
CA ARG A 78 -0.08 20.23 -16.39
C ARG A 78 0.08 18.93 -15.61
N GLU A 79 -1.02 18.31 -15.23
CA GLU A 79 -1.06 16.99 -14.63
C GLU A 79 -0.43 15.96 -15.59
N GLY A 80 0.58 15.26 -15.11
CA GLY A 80 1.36 14.29 -15.88
C GLY A 80 0.92 12.86 -15.63
N ARG A 81 1.92 11.98 -15.51
CA ARG A 81 1.71 10.57 -15.14
C ARG A 81 0.94 10.45 -13.82
N PRO A 82 0.20 9.36 -13.61
CA PRO A 82 -0.48 9.13 -12.35
C PRO A 82 0.45 9.16 -11.13
N THR A 83 0.00 9.85 -10.09
CA THR A 83 0.67 9.86 -8.78
C THR A 83 0.46 8.53 -8.06
N GLU A 84 1.22 8.29 -7.00
CA GLU A 84 1.03 7.11 -6.14
C GLU A 84 -0.38 7.06 -5.56
N LYS A 85 -0.89 8.17 -5.03
CA LYS A 85 -2.26 8.30 -4.53
C LYS A 85 -3.28 7.95 -5.63
N GLU A 86 -3.10 8.48 -6.85
CA GLU A 86 -4.03 8.19 -7.95
C GLU A 86 -4.07 6.70 -8.33
N ILE A 87 -2.91 6.05 -8.35
CA ILE A 87 -2.79 4.62 -8.64
C ILE A 87 -3.41 3.77 -7.52
N LEU A 88 -3.15 4.11 -6.26
CA LEU A 88 -3.68 3.41 -5.10
C LEU A 88 -5.20 3.55 -5.01
N THR A 89 -5.75 4.75 -5.19
CA THR A 89 -7.20 4.98 -5.20
C THR A 89 -7.87 4.31 -6.39
N SER A 90 -7.25 4.30 -7.57
CA SER A 90 -7.74 3.51 -8.72
C SER A 90 -7.89 2.03 -8.36
N ARG A 91 -6.89 1.47 -7.67
CA ARG A 91 -6.90 0.08 -7.20
C ARG A 91 -7.93 -0.13 -6.09
N LEU A 92 -8.08 0.82 -5.18
CA LEU A 92 -9.08 0.81 -4.11
C LEU A 92 -10.51 0.75 -4.68
N ILE A 93 -10.78 1.45 -5.79
CA ILE A 93 -12.07 1.43 -6.47
C ILE A 93 -12.26 0.15 -7.29
N ASP A 94 -11.23 -0.35 -7.96
CA ASP A 94 -11.30 -1.55 -8.82
C ASP A 94 -11.65 -2.83 -8.02
N ARG A 95 -10.97 -3.04 -6.89
CA ARG A 95 -11.07 -4.24 -6.04
C ARG A 95 -12.52 -4.62 -5.67
N PRO A 96 -13.36 -3.72 -5.12
CA PRO A 96 -14.74 -4.05 -4.77
C PRO A 96 -15.68 -4.18 -5.97
N LEU A 97 -15.34 -3.64 -7.14
CA LEU A 97 -16.22 -3.66 -8.32
C LEU A 97 -16.02 -4.92 -9.16
N ARG A 98 -14.77 -5.33 -9.38
CA ARG A 98 -14.38 -6.40 -10.30
C ARG A 98 -15.10 -7.74 -10.05
N PRO A 99 -15.26 -8.24 -8.81
CA PRO A 99 -15.94 -9.52 -8.54
C PRO A 99 -17.45 -9.49 -8.80
N LEU A 100 -18.05 -8.31 -8.97
CA LEU A 100 -19.50 -8.15 -9.07
C LEU A 100 -20.03 -8.14 -10.50
N PHE A 101 -19.13 -8.11 -11.50
CA PHE A 101 -19.52 -8.29 -12.89
C PHE A 101 -19.86 -9.75 -13.18
N PRO A 102 -20.89 -10.03 -13.99
CA PRO A 102 -21.32 -11.38 -14.29
C PRO A 102 -20.29 -12.12 -15.14
N GLU A 103 -20.19 -13.44 -14.92
CA GLU A 103 -19.35 -14.32 -15.73
C GLU A 103 -19.73 -14.22 -17.22
N GLY A 104 -18.72 -14.14 -18.09
CA GLY A 104 -18.91 -14.01 -19.53
C GLY A 104 -19.06 -12.57 -20.05
N PHE A 105 -19.14 -11.57 -19.17
CA PHE A 105 -19.11 -10.17 -19.59
C PHE A 105 -17.69 -9.72 -19.93
N ASN A 106 -17.30 -9.86 -21.20
CA ASN A 106 -15.95 -9.54 -21.69
C ASN A 106 -15.89 -8.24 -22.52
N CYS A 107 -16.84 -7.33 -22.32
CA CYS A 107 -16.82 -6.01 -22.95
C CYS A 107 -15.82 -5.09 -22.24
N GLU A 108 -14.97 -4.41 -23.02
CA GLU A 108 -14.04 -3.40 -22.48
C GLU A 108 -14.80 -2.32 -21.73
N THR A 109 -14.50 -2.19 -20.44
CA THR A 109 -15.23 -1.36 -19.50
C THR A 109 -14.24 -0.42 -18.81
N GLN A 110 -14.55 0.88 -18.84
CA GLN A 110 -13.76 1.91 -18.19
C GLN A 110 -14.60 2.68 -17.17
N VAL A 111 -14.06 2.83 -15.97
CA VAL A 111 -14.57 3.72 -14.93
C VAL A 111 -13.56 4.83 -14.72
N ILE A 112 -13.99 6.08 -14.81
CA ILE A 112 -13.13 7.24 -14.57
C ILE A 112 -13.71 8.06 -13.42
N ALA A 113 -12.94 8.26 -12.35
CA ALA A 113 -13.26 9.14 -11.23
C ALA A 113 -12.39 10.38 -11.28
N LEU A 114 -12.98 11.55 -11.52
CA LEU A 114 -12.29 12.84 -11.60
C LEU A 114 -12.63 13.66 -10.37
N VAL A 115 -11.63 14.02 -9.57
CA VAL A 115 -11.82 15.02 -8.51
C VAL A 115 -11.89 16.39 -9.16
N VAL A 116 -13.03 17.07 -8.99
CA VAL A 116 -13.32 18.36 -9.63
C VAL A 116 -13.43 19.50 -8.62
N SER A 117 -13.60 19.20 -7.34
CA SER A 117 -13.48 20.14 -6.23
C SER A 117 -12.98 19.38 -4.99
N ALA A 118 -12.11 20.00 -4.19
CA ALA A 118 -11.56 19.40 -2.99
C ALA A 118 -11.47 20.47 -1.88
N ASP A 119 -12.02 20.16 -0.71
CA ASP A 119 -12.02 21.03 0.45
C ASP A 119 -10.81 20.83 1.38
N LYS A 120 -9.91 19.92 1.00
CA LYS A 120 -8.67 19.52 1.70
C LYS A 120 -8.89 18.81 3.04
N GLU A 121 -10.13 18.63 3.47
CA GLU A 121 -10.47 17.94 4.71
C GLU A 121 -11.08 16.57 4.43
N ASN A 122 -11.95 16.47 3.43
CA ASN A 122 -12.62 15.23 3.06
C ASN A 122 -11.83 14.49 1.98
N ASP A 123 -11.33 13.28 2.30
CA ASP A 123 -10.62 12.45 1.33
C ASP A 123 -11.60 11.94 0.24
N PRO A 124 -11.36 12.26 -1.05
CA PRO A 124 -12.23 11.84 -2.15
C PRO A 124 -12.22 10.34 -2.45
N ASP A 125 -11.33 9.55 -1.83
CA ASP A 125 -11.11 8.15 -2.20
C ASP A 125 -12.33 7.23 -1.98
N VAL A 126 -12.89 7.16 -0.77
CA VAL A 126 -13.99 6.26 -0.42
C VAL A 126 -15.31 6.69 -1.05
N MET A 127 -15.53 8.01 -1.23
CA MET A 127 -16.69 8.52 -1.96
C MET A 127 -16.62 8.20 -3.46
N SER A 128 -15.42 8.08 -4.03
CA SER A 128 -15.22 7.66 -5.42
C SER A 128 -15.66 6.21 -5.66
N ILE A 129 -15.53 5.32 -4.66
CA ILE A 129 -16.05 3.95 -4.72
C ILE A 129 -17.58 3.99 -4.89
N THR A 130 -18.26 4.76 -4.05
CA THR A 130 -19.71 4.93 -4.08
C THR A 130 -20.17 5.56 -5.40
N GLY A 131 -19.42 6.54 -5.92
CA GLY A 131 -19.69 7.15 -7.23
C GLY A 131 -19.52 6.20 -8.40
N ALA A 132 -18.46 5.39 -8.39
CA ALA A 132 -18.21 4.36 -9.41
C ALA A 132 -19.32 3.30 -9.41
N SER A 133 -19.71 2.84 -8.22
CA SER A 133 -20.83 1.93 -8.06
C SER A 133 -22.13 2.55 -8.58
N ALA A 134 -22.45 3.79 -8.23
CA ALA A 134 -23.67 4.46 -8.69
C ALA A 134 -23.69 4.62 -10.22
N ALA A 135 -22.57 5.01 -10.82
CA ALA A 135 -22.42 5.15 -12.27
C ALA A 135 -22.64 3.82 -12.99
N LEU A 136 -22.08 2.71 -12.49
CA LEU A 136 -22.29 1.37 -13.05
C LEU A 136 -23.73 0.87 -12.81
N TYR A 137 -24.19 0.94 -11.57
CA TYR A 137 -25.47 0.41 -11.12
C TYR A 137 -26.65 1.09 -11.81
N CYS A 138 -26.62 2.40 -12.03
CA CYS A 138 -27.69 3.13 -12.71
C CYS A 138 -27.50 3.21 -14.24
N SER A 139 -26.55 2.49 -14.82
CA SER A 139 -26.32 2.42 -16.28
C SER A 139 -26.90 1.16 -16.92
N SER A 140 -26.77 1.06 -18.25
CA SER A 140 -27.06 -0.18 -19.00
C SER A 140 -26.06 -1.31 -18.76
N ILE A 141 -24.91 -1.04 -18.14
CA ILE A 141 -23.86 -2.03 -17.89
C ILE A 141 -24.39 -3.09 -16.89
N PRO A 142 -24.16 -4.40 -17.12
CA PRO A 142 -24.70 -5.49 -16.31
C PRO A 142 -23.98 -5.56 -14.96
N PHE A 143 -24.38 -4.66 -14.07
CA PHE A 143 -23.86 -4.50 -12.72
C PHE A 143 -25.07 -4.24 -11.83
N ASP A 144 -25.48 -5.28 -11.08
CA ASP A 144 -26.78 -5.31 -10.40
C ASP A 144 -26.66 -5.23 -8.87
N ARG A 145 -25.43 -5.28 -8.34
CA ARG A 145 -25.14 -5.24 -6.91
C ARG A 145 -24.32 -3.99 -6.58
N PRO A 146 -24.94 -2.92 -6.07
CA PRO A 146 -24.20 -1.72 -5.70
C PRO A 146 -23.31 -2.00 -4.48
N VAL A 147 -22.17 -1.32 -4.45
CA VAL A 147 -21.27 -1.23 -3.31
C VAL A 147 -21.12 0.21 -2.86
N ALA A 148 -20.70 0.42 -1.63
CA ALA A 148 -20.29 1.73 -1.16
C ALA A 148 -19.01 1.63 -0.34
N GLY A 149 -18.27 2.74 -0.29
CA GLY A 149 -17.05 2.87 0.49
C GLY A 149 -17.22 3.84 1.66
N VAL A 150 -16.62 3.53 2.80
CA VAL A 150 -16.47 4.45 3.93
C VAL A 150 -15.09 4.30 4.57
N ARG A 151 -14.68 5.34 5.30
CA ARG A 151 -13.47 5.33 6.11
C ARG A 151 -13.84 5.38 7.59
N VAL A 152 -13.19 4.58 8.41
CA VAL A 152 -13.39 4.52 9.86
C VAL A 152 -12.09 4.93 10.55
N GLY A 153 -12.20 5.93 11.42
CA GLY A 153 -11.16 6.36 12.35
C GLY A 153 -11.40 5.83 13.77
N LEU A 154 -10.38 5.87 14.61
CA LEU A 154 -10.47 5.61 16.05
C LEU A 154 -9.80 6.78 16.78
N GLU A 155 -10.62 7.65 17.38
CA GLU A 155 -10.18 8.87 18.07
C GLU A 155 -10.63 8.80 19.53
N ASN A 156 -9.70 8.90 20.48
CA ASN A 156 -9.98 8.84 21.92
C ASN A 156 -10.87 7.63 22.31
N GLY A 157 -10.62 6.47 21.68
CA GLY A 157 -11.38 5.24 21.91
C GLY A 157 -12.76 5.16 21.23
N ASN A 158 -13.15 6.14 20.41
CA ASN A 158 -14.44 6.16 19.72
C ASN A 158 -14.26 6.03 18.21
N PHE A 159 -15.12 5.23 17.56
CA PHE A 159 -15.14 5.14 16.11
C PHE A 159 -15.75 6.38 15.46
N VAL A 160 -15.12 6.87 14.40
CA VAL A 160 -15.54 8.06 13.64
C VAL A 160 -15.66 7.69 12.17
N ILE A 161 -16.75 8.11 11.52
CA ILE A 161 -16.97 7.89 10.08
C ILE A 161 -16.40 9.05 9.29
N ASN A 162 -15.66 8.73 8.23
CA ASN A 162 -15.02 9.65 7.31
C ASN A 162 -14.35 10.82 8.06
N PRO A 163 -13.43 10.54 9.01
CA PRO A 163 -12.71 11.57 9.72
C PRO A 163 -11.93 12.45 8.72
N PRO A 164 -11.86 13.77 8.95
CA PRO A 164 -11.05 14.67 8.15
C PRO A 164 -9.58 14.24 8.10
N ILE A 165 -8.92 14.52 6.98
CA ILE A 165 -7.50 14.21 6.74
C ILE A 165 -6.60 14.80 7.84
N SER A 166 -6.93 16.01 8.32
CA SER A 166 -6.24 16.68 9.41
C SER A 166 -6.22 15.84 10.70
N ARG A 167 -7.33 15.17 11.03
CA ARG A 167 -7.48 14.32 12.23
C ARG A 167 -7.02 12.88 12.04
N LEU A 168 -7.03 12.37 10.80
CA LEU A 168 -6.57 11.02 10.48
C LEU A 168 -5.10 10.75 10.83
N LYS A 169 -4.27 11.79 10.88
CA LYS A 169 -2.85 11.69 11.25
C LYS A 169 -2.67 11.21 12.69
N ASP A 170 -3.52 11.67 13.58
CA ASP A 170 -3.49 11.36 15.02
C ASP A 170 -4.43 10.20 15.39
N SER A 171 -5.19 9.68 14.42
CA SER A 171 -6.10 8.56 14.62
C SER A 171 -5.35 7.23 14.78
N ASP A 172 -5.74 6.45 15.79
CA ASP A 172 -5.19 5.12 16.05
C ASP A 172 -5.60 4.10 14.98
N LEU A 173 -6.66 4.38 14.23
CA LEU A 173 -7.12 3.56 13.13
C LEU A 173 -7.37 4.43 11.90
N ASN A 174 -6.92 3.95 10.75
CA ASN A 174 -7.32 4.47 9.45
C ASN A 174 -7.74 3.27 8.60
N LEU A 175 -9.05 3.02 8.55
CA LEU A 175 -9.65 1.83 7.96
C LEU A 175 -10.57 2.24 6.81
N ALA A 176 -10.14 2.03 5.56
CA ALA A 176 -11.00 2.14 4.39
C ALA A 176 -11.67 0.79 4.12
N ILE A 177 -12.99 0.79 3.99
CA ILE A 177 -13.77 -0.41 3.70
C ILE A 177 -14.72 -0.16 2.55
N ALA A 178 -14.98 -1.20 1.76
CA ALA A 178 -16.05 -1.21 0.78
C ALA A 178 -16.84 -2.52 0.89
N GLY A 179 -18.15 -2.42 0.67
CA GLY A 179 -19.08 -3.51 0.92
C GLY A 179 -20.34 -3.38 0.08
N SER A 180 -21.01 -4.52 -0.10
CA SER A 180 -22.41 -4.58 -0.51
C SER A 180 -23.32 -4.44 0.71
N GLU A 181 -24.63 -4.53 0.51
CA GLU A 181 -25.61 -4.48 1.60
C GLU A 181 -25.42 -5.62 2.60
N GLU A 182 -24.99 -6.78 2.09
CA GLU A 182 -24.90 -8.04 2.84
C GLU A 182 -23.50 -8.30 3.40
N ALA A 183 -22.45 -7.85 2.73
CA ALA A 183 -21.08 -8.22 3.09
C ALA A 183 -20.06 -7.14 2.76
N ILE A 184 -18.99 -7.10 3.56
CA ILE A 184 -17.77 -6.38 3.22
C ILE A 184 -17.07 -7.14 2.10
N VAL A 185 -16.60 -6.42 1.08
CA VAL A 185 -15.91 -7.00 -0.09
C VAL A 185 -14.43 -6.63 -0.13
N MET A 186 -14.07 -5.50 0.47
CA MET A 186 -12.71 -4.99 0.44
C MET A 186 -12.40 -4.21 1.72
N VAL A 187 -11.21 -4.44 2.25
CA VAL A 187 -10.66 -3.72 3.40
C VAL A 187 -9.23 -3.30 3.12
N GLU A 188 -8.88 -2.10 3.59
CA GLU A 188 -7.52 -1.58 3.58
C GLU A 188 -7.29 -0.67 4.78
N ALA A 189 -6.35 -1.02 5.66
CA ALA A 189 -6.16 -0.34 6.94
C ALA A 189 -4.70 -0.09 7.30
N SER A 190 -4.48 0.99 8.05
CA SER A 190 -3.28 1.26 8.85
C SER A 190 -3.70 1.56 10.28
N ALA A 191 -3.02 0.97 11.26
CA ALA A 191 -3.43 1.03 12.66
C ALA A 191 -2.24 1.21 13.60
N ASN A 192 -2.44 1.89 14.73
CA ASN A 192 -1.46 2.06 15.78
C ASN A 192 -1.55 0.89 16.78
N GLN A 193 -1.25 -0.32 16.33
CA GLN A 193 -1.29 -1.55 17.16
C GLN A 193 -2.69 -1.82 17.77
N VAL A 194 -3.75 -1.60 16.98
CA VAL A 194 -5.15 -1.88 17.37
C VAL A 194 -5.37 -3.39 17.50
N SER A 195 -6.17 -3.83 18.47
CA SER A 195 -6.44 -5.26 18.69
C SER A 195 -7.32 -5.86 17.58
N GLU A 196 -7.27 -7.18 17.44
CA GLU A 196 -8.12 -7.92 16.51
C GLU A 196 -9.63 -7.66 16.77
N GLU A 197 -10.03 -7.58 18.03
CA GLU A 197 -11.43 -7.35 18.44
C GLU A 197 -11.93 -5.97 18.01
N LEU A 198 -11.17 -4.92 18.33
CA LEU A 198 -11.50 -3.54 17.92
C LEU A 198 -11.53 -3.40 16.39
N MET A 199 -10.67 -4.14 15.69
CA MET A 199 -10.69 -4.16 14.22
C MET A 199 -12.00 -4.74 13.68
N VAL A 200 -12.49 -5.84 14.25
CA VAL A 200 -13.78 -6.45 13.87
C VAL A 200 -14.94 -5.51 14.18
N GLU A 201 -14.94 -4.86 15.34
CA GLU A 201 -15.96 -3.85 15.69
C GLU A 201 -15.96 -2.66 14.71
N ALA A 202 -14.78 -2.20 14.29
CA ALA A 202 -14.64 -1.11 13.32
C ALA A 202 -15.19 -1.50 11.93
N LEU A 203 -14.99 -2.75 11.51
CA LEU A 203 -15.55 -3.29 10.26
C LEU A 203 -17.09 -3.25 10.27
N GLU A 204 -17.70 -3.68 11.37
CA GLU A 204 -19.17 -3.65 11.54
C GLU A 204 -19.71 -2.22 11.56
N PHE A 205 -19.08 -1.35 12.35
CA PHE A 205 -19.46 0.05 12.47
C PHE A 205 -19.48 0.77 11.10
N GLY A 206 -18.47 0.50 10.26
CA GLY A 206 -18.45 1.03 8.90
C GLY A 206 -19.47 0.36 7.98
N HIS A 207 -19.71 -0.95 8.11
CA HIS A 207 -20.68 -1.68 7.25
C HIS A 207 -22.11 -1.14 7.42
N ASP A 208 -22.49 -0.74 8.64
CA ASP A 208 -23.79 -0.11 8.89
C ASP A 208 -23.99 1.18 8.07
N VAL A 209 -22.93 1.96 7.86
CA VAL A 209 -22.98 3.18 7.04
C VAL A 209 -22.97 2.87 5.55
N ILE A 210 -22.24 1.83 5.13
CA ILE A 210 -22.27 1.33 3.74
C ILE A 210 -23.71 1.01 3.32
N ARG A 211 -24.51 0.37 4.18
CA ARG A 211 -25.93 0.09 3.88
C ARG A 211 -26.74 1.36 3.64
N LYS A 212 -26.48 2.43 4.38
CA LYS A 212 -27.11 3.75 4.17
C LYS A 212 -26.74 4.36 2.81
N LEU A 213 -25.47 4.26 2.41
CA LEU A 213 -25.00 4.75 1.10
C LEU A 213 -25.56 3.92 -0.06
N ILE A 214 -25.72 2.61 0.12
CA ILE A 214 -26.37 1.73 -0.86
C ILE A 214 -27.85 2.07 -1.03
N ALA A 215 -28.55 2.43 0.05
CA ALA A 215 -29.95 2.87 -0.03
C ALA A 215 -30.11 4.09 -0.97
N LEU A 216 -29.18 5.05 -0.94
CA LEU A 216 -29.18 6.18 -1.88
C LEU A 216 -29.04 5.74 -3.34
N GLN A 217 -28.18 4.75 -3.60
CA GLN A 217 -27.99 4.22 -4.96
C GLN A 217 -29.24 3.49 -5.46
N LYS A 218 -29.91 2.72 -4.58
CA LYS A 218 -31.19 2.06 -4.89
C LYS A 218 -32.31 3.06 -5.15
N GLU A 219 -32.36 4.16 -4.41
CA GLU A 219 -33.30 5.26 -4.65
C GLU A 219 -33.10 5.86 -6.05
N LEU A 220 -31.85 6.16 -6.43
CA LEU A 220 -31.52 6.65 -7.77
C LEU A 220 -31.88 5.63 -8.86
N TYR A 221 -31.59 4.35 -8.64
CA TYR A 221 -31.96 3.29 -9.58
C TYR A 221 -33.46 3.25 -9.83
N ALA A 222 -34.29 3.39 -8.78
CA ALA A 222 -35.74 3.40 -8.91
C ALA A 222 -36.29 4.62 -9.70
N GLN A 223 -35.56 5.74 -9.67
CA GLN A 223 -35.86 6.93 -10.46
C GLN A 223 -35.39 6.81 -11.91
N VAL A 224 -34.15 6.33 -12.14
CA VAL A 224 -33.52 6.20 -13.46
C VAL A 224 -34.14 5.06 -14.28
N ARG A 225 -34.42 3.92 -13.63
CA ARG A 225 -34.95 2.68 -14.22
C ARG A 225 -34.16 2.22 -15.45
N PRO A 226 -32.84 1.97 -15.30
CA PRO A 226 -32.01 1.60 -16.44
C PRO A 226 -32.39 0.22 -16.98
N VAL A 227 -32.29 0.05 -18.30
CA VAL A 227 -32.39 -1.26 -18.95
C VAL A 227 -30.98 -1.86 -19.02
N LYS A 228 -30.79 -2.97 -18.29
CA LYS A 228 -29.51 -3.70 -18.26
C LYS A 228 -29.29 -4.45 -19.57
N ARG A 229 -28.04 -4.47 -20.04
CA ARG A 229 -27.61 -5.32 -21.15
C ARG A 229 -27.70 -6.77 -20.70
N GLU A 230 -28.29 -7.61 -21.53
CA GLU A 230 -28.30 -9.06 -21.28
C GLU A 230 -26.89 -9.62 -21.44
N VAL A 231 -26.50 -10.50 -20.51
CA VAL A 231 -25.27 -11.27 -20.59
C VAL A 231 -25.66 -12.73 -20.70
N VAL A 232 -25.24 -13.38 -21.78
CA VAL A 232 -25.43 -14.82 -21.95
C VAL A 232 -24.22 -15.50 -21.31
N PRO A 233 -24.40 -16.25 -20.20
CA PRO A 233 -23.30 -16.98 -19.60
C PRO A 233 -22.73 -17.99 -20.60
N PRO A 234 -21.43 -18.30 -20.53
CA PRO A 234 -20.84 -19.31 -21.39
C PRO A 234 -21.54 -20.67 -21.17
N VAL A 235 -22.07 -21.26 -22.24
CA VAL A 235 -22.63 -22.61 -22.20
C VAL A 235 -21.48 -23.60 -22.01
N VAL A 236 -21.58 -24.47 -21.01
CA VAL A 236 -20.66 -25.59 -20.81
C VAL A 236 -21.27 -26.85 -21.40
N ASP A 237 -20.47 -27.56 -22.20
CA ASP A 237 -20.85 -28.87 -22.71
C ASP A 237 -20.71 -29.88 -21.56
N GLU A 238 -21.85 -30.31 -21.03
CA GLU A 238 -21.95 -31.24 -19.91
C GLU A 238 -21.45 -32.67 -20.24
N ALA A 239 -21.45 -33.06 -21.51
CA ALA A 239 -20.87 -34.34 -21.91
C ALA A 239 -19.35 -34.25 -21.87
N GLU A 240 -18.80 -33.16 -22.41
CA GLU A 240 -17.37 -32.89 -22.40
C GLU A 240 -16.84 -32.64 -20.98
N HIS A 241 -17.60 -31.94 -20.14
CA HIS A 241 -17.30 -31.75 -18.72
C HIS A 241 -17.13 -33.09 -18.00
N ARG A 242 -18.13 -33.97 -18.11
CA ARG A 242 -18.08 -35.31 -17.50
C ARG A 242 -16.93 -36.16 -18.04
N ARG A 243 -16.64 -36.06 -19.34
CA ARG A 243 -15.51 -36.77 -19.96
C ARG A 243 -14.18 -36.32 -19.37
N ILE A 244 -13.92 -35.01 -19.33
CA ILE A 244 -12.68 -34.43 -18.79
C ILE A 244 -12.56 -34.76 -17.30
N GLU A 245 -13.63 -34.58 -16.54
CA GLU A 245 -13.66 -34.86 -15.11
C GLU A 245 -13.30 -36.32 -14.82
N ALA A 246 -13.95 -37.28 -15.49
CA ALA A 246 -13.68 -38.70 -15.29
C ALA A 246 -12.25 -39.11 -15.70
N ALA A 247 -11.71 -38.53 -16.77
CA ALA A 247 -10.41 -38.91 -17.30
C ALA A 247 -9.22 -38.23 -16.61
N TYR A 248 -9.39 -37.02 -16.06
CA TYR A 248 -8.28 -36.19 -15.59
C TYR A 248 -8.31 -35.86 -14.09
N SER A 249 -9.42 -36.07 -13.36
CA SER A 249 -9.48 -35.66 -11.94
C SER A 249 -8.37 -36.26 -11.08
N GLY A 250 -8.05 -37.55 -11.25
CA GLY A 250 -6.95 -38.20 -10.53
C GLY A 250 -5.59 -37.58 -10.87
N LYS A 251 -5.31 -37.37 -12.17
CA LYS A 251 -4.06 -36.72 -12.62
C LYS A 251 -3.91 -35.30 -12.10
N ILE A 252 -5.01 -34.54 -12.06
CA ILE A 252 -5.03 -33.15 -11.57
C ILE A 252 -4.76 -33.14 -10.06
N SER A 253 -5.44 -33.99 -9.29
CA SER A 253 -5.20 -34.14 -7.85
C SER A 253 -3.74 -34.51 -7.58
N GLU A 254 -3.20 -35.55 -8.23
CA GLU A 254 -1.79 -35.92 -8.11
C GLU A 254 -0.83 -34.76 -8.42
N ALA A 255 -1.13 -33.97 -9.47
CA ALA A 255 -0.32 -32.83 -9.87
C ALA A 255 -0.35 -31.68 -8.85
N LEU A 256 -1.46 -31.47 -8.15
CA LEU A 256 -1.56 -30.47 -7.07
C LEU A 256 -0.70 -30.81 -5.87
N HIS A 257 -0.53 -32.11 -5.58
CA HIS A 257 0.26 -32.61 -4.46
C HIS A 257 1.76 -32.75 -4.78
N ILE A 258 2.20 -32.37 -5.99
CA ILE A 258 3.62 -32.32 -6.34
C ILE A 258 4.30 -31.23 -5.50
N ARG A 259 5.37 -31.62 -4.79
CA ARG A 259 6.19 -30.66 -4.04
C ARG A 259 6.93 -29.71 -4.96
N GLY A 260 6.85 -28.42 -4.65
CA GLY A 260 7.48 -27.35 -5.38
C GLY A 260 6.55 -26.75 -6.44
N LYS A 261 6.37 -25.43 -6.39
CA LYS A 261 5.43 -24.69 -7.23
C LYS A 261 5.64 -24.95 -8.72
N LEU A 262 6.87 -24.80 -9.20
CA LEU A 262 7.16 -24.90 -10.63
C LEU A 262 6.94 -26.31 -11.18
N ALA A 263 7.26 -27.34 -10.41
CA ALA A 263 7.03 -28.73 -10.80
C ALA A 263 5.52 -29.05 -10.86
N SER A 264 4.76 -28.63 -9.86
CA SER A 264 3.30 -28.76 -9.85
C SER A 264 2.67 -28.03 -11.04
N TYR A 265 3.06 -26.77 -11.27
CA TYR A 265 2.49 -25.95 -12.35
C TYR A 265 2.85 -26.50 -13.73
N ALA A 266 4.09 -26.96 -13.93
CA ALA A 266 4.48 -27.60 -15.18
C ALA A 266 3.61 -28.82 -15.49
N ARG A 267 3.35 -29.67 -14.48
CA ARG A 267 2.49 -30.85 -14.67
C ARG A 267 1.03 -30.48 -14.93
N LEU A 268 0.51 -29.47 -14.24
CA LEU A 268 -0.83 -28.93 -14.46
C LEU A 268 -0.98 -28.34 -15.88
N ASP A 269 0.04 -27.62 -16.37
CA ASP A 269 0.08 -27.07 -17.72
C ASP A 269 0.14 -28.17 -18.79
N GLU A 270 0.91 -29.22 -18.56
CA GLU A 270 0.90 -30.42 -19.42
C GLU A 270 -0.50 -31.05 -19.48
N ILE A 271 -1.16 -31.25 -18.33
CA ILE A 271 -2.52 -31.81 -18.27
C ILE A 271 -3.51 -30.90 -18.99
N LYS A 272 -3.43 -29.58 -18.78
CA LYS A 272 -4.27 -28.60 -19.48
C LYS A 272 -4.06 -28.68 -20.99
N LYS A 273 -2.80 -28.83 -21.42
CA LYS A 273 -2.45 -29.00 -22.84
C LYS A 273 -3.01 -30.32 -23.39
N GLU A 274 -2.86 -31.45 -22.69
CA GLU A 274 -3.45 -32.75 -23.05
C GLU A 274 -4.98 -32.62 -23.27
N ILE A 275 -5.68 -31.92 -22.36
CA ILE A 275 -7.12 -31.69 -22.44
C ILE A 275 -7.48 -30.85 -23.67
N VAL A 276 -6.80 -29.73 -23.89
CA VAL A 276 -7.08 -28.83 -25.03
C VAL A 276 -6.75 -29.52 -26.36
N GLU A 277 -5.65 -30.28 -26.43
CA GLU A 277 -5.25 -31.01 -27.64
C GLU A 277 -6.14 -32.22 -27.94
N SER A 278 -6.92 -32.71 -26.96
CA SER A 278 -7.93 -33.75 -27.19
C SER A 278 -9.12 -33.26 -28.04
N VAL A 279 -9.25 -31.94 -28.24
CA VAL A 279 -10.22 -31.32 -29.15
C VAL A 279 -9.53 -30.98 -30.49
N PRO A 280 -10.17 -31.27 -31.65
CA PRO A 280 -9.60 -30.97 -32.98
C PRO A 280 -9.12 -29.53 -33.14
N GLU A 281 -8.06 -29.32 -33.92
CA GLU A 281 -7.43 -28.01 -34.09
C GLU A 281 -8.30 -26.99 -34.81
N GLU A 282 -9.20 -27.46 -35.69
CA GLU A 282 -10.13 -26.57 -36.37
C GLU A 282 -11.22 -26.04 -35.41
N ASP A 283 -11.51 -26.76 -34.31
CA ASP A 283 -12.51 -26.37 -33.32
C ASP A 283 -11.92 -25.46 -32.22
N LYS A 284 -11.65 -24.21 -32.61
CA LYS A 284 -11.18 -23.17 -31.68
C LYS A 284 -12.14 -22.93 -30.50
N LYS A 285 -13.45 -23.09 -30.71
CA LYS A 285 -14.47 -22.87 -29.68
C LYS A 285 -14.46 -24.00 -28.66
N GLY A 286 -14.43 -25.25 -29.11
CA GLY A 286 -14.30 -26.42 -28.26
C GLY A 286 -13.00 -26.40 -27.46
N ARG A 287 -11.88 -25.99 -28.06
CA ARG A 287 -10.60 -25.82 -27.34
C ARG A 287 -10.67 -24.79 -26.21
N ALA A 288 -11.26 -23.62 -26.47
CA ALA A 288 -11.48 -22.60 -25.45
C ALA A 288 -12.47 -23.05 -24.37
N GLN A 289 -13.44 -23.90 -24.71
CA GLN A 289 -14.38 -24.50 -23.76
C GLN A 289 -13.69 -25.56 -22.88
N ALA A 290 -12.87 -26.43 -23.47
CA ALA A 290 -12.07 -27.43 -22.76
C ALA A 290 -11.13 -26.80 -21.74
N GLY A 291 -10.47 -25.69 -22.09
CA GLY A 291 -9.65 -24.92 -21.15
C GLY A 291 -10.45 -24.35 -19.97
N ARG A 292 -11.69 -23.89 -20.20
CA ARG A 292 -12.60 -23.42 -19.13
C ARG A 292 -13.10 -24.56 -18.25
N ILE A 293 -13.44 -25.70 -18.86
CA ILE A 293 -13.83 -26.92 -18.13
C ILE A 293 -12.69 -27.39 -17.23
N TYR A 294 -11.45 -27.41 -17.74
CA TYR A 294 -10.27 -27.72 -16.92
C TYR A 294 -10.20 -26.84 -15.67
N SER A 295 -10.34 -25.52 -15.82
CA SER A 295 -10.31 -24.60 -14.67
C SER A 295 -11.41 -24.89 -13.64
N ARG A 296 -12.63 -25.23 -14.09
CA ARG A 296 -13.75 -25.60 -13.20
C ARG A 296 -13.51 -26.92 -12.48
N VAL A 297 -13.02 -27.95 -13.19
CA VAL A 297 -12.67 -29.24 -12.60
C VAL A 297 -11.56 -29.07 -11.56
N MET A 298 -10.54 -28.28 -11.89
CA MET A 298 -9.42 -27.97 -11.01
C MET A 298 -9.88 -27.24 -9.74
N GLU A 299 -10.70 -26.18 -9.87
CA GLU A 299 -11.29 -25.48 -8.73
C GLU A 299 -12.09 -26.43 -7.83
N ARG A 300 -12.94 -27.28 -8.42
CA ARG A 300 -13.76 -28.23 -7.65
C ARG A 300 -12.89 -29.25 -6.91
N ILE A 301 -11.85 -29.79 -7.53
CA ILE A 301 -10.92 -30.74 -6.88
C ILE A 301 -10.24 -30.06 -5.69
N PHE A 302 -9.65 -28.88 -5.91
CA PHE A 302 -9.00 -28.12 -4.85
C PHE A 302 -9.94 -27.86 -3.66
N ARG A 303 -11.16 -27.37 -3.95
CA ARG A 303 -12.14 -27.05 -2.91
C ARG A 303 -12.62 -28.30 -2.17
N GLY A 304 -12.85 -29.41 -2.88
CA GLY A 304 -13.23 -30.69 -2.27
C GLY A 304 -12.14 -31.26 -1.36
N GLU A 305 -10.87 -31.17 -1.76
CA GLU A 305 -9.75 -31.60 -0.92
C GLU A 305 -9.62 -30.76 0.36
N ILE A 306 -9.79 -29.44 0.26
CA ILE A 306 -9.75 -28.54 1.41
C ILE A 306 -10.95 -28.72 2.34
N LEU A 307 -12.17 -28.75 1.79
CA LEU A 307 -13.40 -28.75 2.59
C LEU A 307 -13.75 -30.15 3.12
N ASP A 308 -13.63 -31.18 2.29
CA ASP A 308 -14.10 -32.53 2.62
C ASP A 308 -12.96 -33.41 3.15
N GLN A 309 -11.80 -33.38 2.49
CA GLN A 309 -10.67 -34.22 2.89
C GLN A 309 -9.80 -33.56 3.96
N ARG A 310 -9.92 -32.24 4.14
CA ARG A 310 -9.14 -31.42 5.08
C ARG A 310 -7.63 -31.48 4.80
N VAL A 311 -7.25 -31.53 3.53
CA VAL A 311 -5.84 -31.61 3.08
C VAL A 311 -5.49 -30.41 2.20
N ARG A 312 -4.33 -29.80 2.46
CA ARG A 312 -3.76 -28.75 1.60
C ARG A 312 -2.91 -29.36 0.48
N PRO A 313 -2.73 -28.68 -0.67
CA PRO A 313 -1.89 -29.19 -1.75
C PRO A 313 -0.45 -29.52 -1.35
N ASP A 314 0.12 -28.83 -0.35
CA ASP A 314 1.47 -29.11 0.15
C ASP A 314 1.50 -30.00 1.41
N GLY A 315 0.34 -30.49 1.85
CA GLY A 315 0.19 -31.38 2.99
C GLY A 315 0.29 -30.71 4.37
N ARG A 316 0.43 -29.38 4.45
CA ARG A 316 0.45 -28.66 5.73
C ARG A 316 -0.89 -28.75 6.47
N ARG A 317 -0.87 -28.53 7.79
CA ARG A 317 -2.10 -28.21 8.52
C ARG A 317 -2.62 -26.83 8.12
N PHE A 318 -3.87 -26.56 8.44
CA PHE A 318 -4.53 -25.30 8.09
C PHE A 318 -3.99 -24.10 8.88
N ASP A 319 -3.47 -24.34 10.08
CA ASP A 319 -2.85 -23.33 10.96
C ASP A 319 -1.34 -23.18 10.76
N GLU A 320 -0.74 -24.00 9.89
CA GLU A 320 0.72 -24.14 9.78
C GLU A 320 1.34 -23.13 8.78
N VAL A 321 2.30 -22.37 9.29
CA VAL A 321 3.17 -21.47 8.52
C VAL A 321 4.29 -22.28 7.85
N ARG A 322 4.67 -21.93 6.61
CA ARG A 322 5.80 -22.57 5.92
C ARG A 322 7.13 -22.35 6.65
N PRO A 323 8.16 -23.17 6.39
CA PRO A 323 9.50 -22.95 6.94
C PRO A 323 9.99 -21.53 6.65
N ILE A 324 10.58 -20.90 7.67
CA ILE A 324 11.14 -19.55 7.58
C ILE A 324 12.65 -19.62 7.80
N SER A 325 13.40 -18.95 6.94
CA SER A 325 14.80 -18.62 7.15
C SER A 325 15.02 -17.12 6.94
N ALA A 326 15.92 -16.54 7.71
CA ALA A 326 16.24 -15.13 7.62
C ALA A 326 17.73 -14.90 7.85
N GLU A 327 18.32 -14.02 7.04
CA GLU A 327 19.70 -13.59 7.15
C GLU A 327 19.74 -12.05 7.09
N VAL A 328 20.66 -11.43 7.83
CA VAL A 328 20.90 -9.99 7.83
C VAL A 328 22.35 -9.67 7.42
N SER A 329 22.63 -8.43 7.05
CA SER A 329 23.97 -7.99 6.59
C SER A 329 24.50 -8.80 5.38
N ILE A 330 23.60 -9.26 4.50
CA ILE A 330 23.98 -10.07 3.33
C ILE A 330 24.74 -9.23 2.30
N LEU A 331 24.45 -7.93 2.23
CA LEU A 331 25.06 -7.01 1.26
C LEU A 331 26.14 -6.16 1.94
N PRO A 332 27.38 -6.15 1.43
CA PRO A 332 28.53 -5.57 2.14
C PRO A 332 28.57 -4.04 2.18
N ARG A 333 27.78 -3.35 1.35
CA ARG A 333 27.84 -1.88 1.18
C ARG A 333 26.56 -1.15 1.56
N THR A 334 25.49 -1.88 1.82
CA THR A 334 24.20 -1.30 2.19
C THR A 334 24.20 -0.87 3.65
N HIS A 335 23.34 0.08 4.03
CA HIS A 335 23.26 0.48 5.43
C HIS A 335 22.60 -0.60 6.29
N GLY A 336 21.61 -1.29 5.74
CA GLY A 336 21.12 -2.56 6.28
C GLY A 336 20.59 -3.44 5.15
N SER A 337 20.64 -4.74 5.34
CA SER A 337 20.09 -5.70 4.38
C SER A 337 19.54 -6.93 5.08
N ALA A 338 18.52 -7.53 4.50
CA ALA A 338 17.97 -8.80 4.95
C ALA A 338 17.50 -9.65 3.78
N LEU A 339 17.71 -10.96 3.88
CA LEU A 339 17.09 -11.97 3.02
C LEU A 339 16.08 -12.73 3.86
N PHE A 340 14.80 -12.49 3.64
CA PHE A 340 13.72 -13.19 4.32
C PHE A 340 13.08 -14.20 3.37
N THR A 341 13.09 -15.47 3.75
CA THR A 341 12.49 -16.56 2.97
C THR A 341 11.44 -17.27 3.82
N ARG A 342 10.24 -17.45 3.25
CA ARG A 342 9.14 -18.23 3.84
C ARG A 342 8.60 -19.18 2.77
N GLY A 343 8.92 -20.46 2.89
CA GLY A 343 8.69 -21.43 1.82
C GLY A 343 9.34 -20.98 0.52
N GLU A 344 8.57 -20.93 -0.58
CA GLU A 344 8.99 -20.44 -1.90
C GLU A 344 8.63 -18.96 -2.12
N THR A 345 8.63 -18.15 -1.06
CA THR A 345 8.50 -16.69 -1.13
C THR A 345 9.72 -16.07 -0.48
N GLN A 346 10.50 -15.31 -1.26
CA GLN A 346 11.77 -14.73 -0.83
C GLN A 346 11.84 -13.25 -1.19
N ALA A 347 12.23 -12.44 -0.22
CA ALA A 347 12.44 -11.00 -0.39
C ALA A 347 13.86 -10.63 0.05
N LEU A 348 14.63 -10.05 -0.87
CA LEU A 348 15.85 -9.32 -0.55
C LEU A 348 15.46 -7.88 -0.25
N VAL A 349 15.67 -7.44 0.98
CA VAL A 349 15.28 -6.11 1.42
C VAL A 349 16.50 -5.32 1.85
N THR A 350 16.60 -4.08 1.36
CA THR A 350 17.73 -3.17 1.61
C THR A 350 17.23 -1.89 2.23
N VAL A 351 18.00 -1.36 3.18
CA VAL A 351 17.79 -0.04 3.80
C VAL A 351 18.90 0.91 3.39
N THR A 352 18.50 2.13 3.04
CA THR A 352 19.38 3.28 2.84
C THR A 352 18.92 4.43 3.73
N LEU A 353 19.88 5.06 4.39
CA LEU A 353 19.70 6.20 5.28
C LEU A 353 20.24 7.44 4.57
N GLY A 354 19.48 8.52 4.58
CA GLY A 354 19.79 9.78 3.93
C GLY A 354 19.48 10.99 4.81
N THR A 355 19.70 12.18 4.25
CA THR A 355 19.45 13.47 4.90
C THR A 355 18.06 14.02 4.52
N SER A 356 17.67 15.18 5.05
CA SER A 356 16.45 15.90 4.67
C SER A 356 16.37 16.20 3.16
N GLU A 357 17.50 16.43 2.50
CA GLU A 357 17.57 16.58 1.02
C GLU A 357 17.07 15.35 0.24
N ASP A 358 17.13 14.16 0.86
CA ASP A 358 16.71 12.90 0.23
C ASP A 358 15.20 12.62 0.44
N GLU A 359 14.48 13.50 1.16
CA GLU A 359 13.05 13.36 1.38
C GLU A 359 12.27 13.47 0.06
N GLN A 360 11.27 12.60 -0.08
CA GLN A 360 10.41 12.67 -1.24
C GLN A 360 9.39 13.79 -1.07
N ARG A 361 9.53 14.83 -1.88
CA ARG A 361 8.51 15.85 -2.00
C ARG A 361 7.24 15.29 -2.68
N MET A 362 6.11 15.49 -2.04
CA MET A 362 4.77 15.13 -2.49
C MET A 362 3.96 16.40 -2.77
N ASP A 363 3.54 16.60 -4.02
CA ASP A 363 2.60 17.66 -4.40
C ASP A 363 1.20 17.06 -4.50
N THR A 364 0.37 17.34 -3.49
CA THR A 364 -0.97 16.76 -3.32
C THR A 364 -2.04 17.85 -3.36
N LEU A 365 -3.33 17.47 -3.35
CA LEU A 365 -4.44 18.42 -3.29
C LEU A 365 -4.44 19.19 -1.96
N GLU A 366 -4.03 18.53 -0.88
CA GLU A 366 -3.95 19.08 0.48
C GLU A 366 -2.82 20.12 0.59
N GLY A 367 -1.72 19.90 -0.11
CA GLY A 367 -0.57 20.79 -0.09
C GLY A 367 0.72 20.12 -0.54
N GLU A 368 1.82 20.85 -0.39
CA GLU A 368 3.17 20.29 -0.46
C GLU A 368 3.47 19.61 0.87
N SER A 369 3.96 18.37 0.82
CA SER A 369 4.40 17.62 2.00
C SER A 369 5.66 16.84 1.66
N PHE A 370 6.39 16.41 2.69
CA PHE A 370 7.61 15.65 2.53
C PHE A 370 7.46 14.29 3.19
N LYS A 371 7.97 13.26 2.49
CA LYS A 371 7.89 11.87 2.91
C LYS A 371 9.29 11.39 3.26
N ARG A 372 9.55 11.28 4.57
CA ARG A 372 10.82 10.82 5.15
C ARG A 372 11.02 9.31 5.09
N PHE A 373 9.94 8.54 5.16
CA PHE A 373 9.98 7.08 5.05
C PHE A 373 9.39 6.63 3.72
N MET A 374 10.17 5.92 2.92
CA MET A 374 9.78 5.42 1.60
C MET A 374 9.98 3.92 1.53
N LEU A 375 9.00 3.19 1.04
CA LEU A 375 9.15 1.77 0.71
C LEU A 375 8.83 1.51 -0.75
N HIS A 376 9.84 1.03 -1.48
CA HIS A 376 9.70 0.59 -2.85
C HIS A 376 9.68 -0.93 -2.92
N TYR A 377 8.73 -1.47 -3.67
CA TYR A 377 8.53 -2.89 -3.86
C TYR A 377 8.68 -3.21 -5.34
N ASN A 378 9.54 -4.17 -5.67
CA ASN A 378 9.80 -4.62 -7.03
C ASN A 378 9.44 -6.10 -7.17
N PHE A 379 8.73 -6.45 -8.25
CA PHE A 379 8.32 -7.82 -8.56
C PHE A 379 8.86 -8.25 -9.93
N PRO A 380 10.15 -8.58 -10.02
CA PRO A 380 10.75 -8.97 -11.29
C PRO A 380 10.14 -10.30 -11.78
N PRO A 381 10.03 -10.50 -13.11
CA PRO A 381 9.31 -11.65 -13.67
C PRO A 381 9.98 -13.00 -13.37
N PHE A 382 11.31 -13.00 -13.14
CA PHE A 382 12.02 -14.21 -12.73
C PHE A 382 11.54 -14.76 -11.38
N SER A 383 10.95 -13.92 -10.50
CA SER A 383 10.45 -14.35 -9.18
C SER A 383 9.28 -15.35 -9.26
N VAL A 384 8.65 -15.45 -10.42
CA VAL A 384 7.60 -16.43 -10.72
C VAL A 384 7.98 -17.35 -11.88
N GLY A 385 9.23 -17.30 -12.36
CA GLY A 385 9.71 -18.11 -13.49
C GLY A 385 9.21 -17.65 -14.86
N GLU A 386 8.80 -16.39 -15.01
CA GLU A 386 8.25 -15.85 -16.25
C GLU A 386 9.22 -14.87 -16.95
N VAL A 387 8.93 -14.54 -18.22
CA VAL A 387 9.63 -13.52 -19.01
C VAL A 387 8.67 -12.38 -19.35
N LYS A 388 9.01 -11.15 -18.95
CA LYS A 388 8.26 -9.91 -19.26
C LYS A 388 9.22 -8.75 -19.47
N PHE A 389 8.78 -7.73 -20.21
CA PHE A 389 9.52 -6.48 -20.33
C PHE A 389 9.61 -5.77 -18.97
N LEU A 390 10.81 -5.32 -18.59
CA LEU A 390 10.99 -4.45 -17.43
C LEU A 390 10.56 -3.03 -17.81
N ARG A 391 9.46 -2.59 -17.20
CA ARG A 391 8.96 -1.20 -17.28
C ARG A 391 9.05 -0.58 -15.89
N GLY A 392 8.53 0.64 -15.73
CA GLY A 392 8.30 1.20 -14.40
C GLY A 392 7.31 0.33 -13.59
N PRO A 393 7.28 0.52 -12.26
CA PRO A 393 6.45 -0.30 -11.36
C PRO A 393 4.96 -0.20 -11.73
N GLY A 394 4.31 -1.36 -11.79
CA GLY A 394 2.89 -1.47 -12.07
C GLY A 394 2.00 -1.19 -10.86
N ARG A 395 0.68 -1.16 -11.08
CA ARG A 395 -0.32 -0.88 -10.02
C ARG A 395 -0.24 -1.85 -8.85
N ARG A 396 0.06 -3.14 -9.11
CA ARG A 396 0.19 -4.16 -8.06
C ARG A 396 1.45 -3.96 -7.20
N GLU A 397 2.57 -3.63 -7.82
CA GLU A 397 3.83 -3.38 -7.13
C GLU A 397 3.71 -2.18 -6.20
N ILE A 398 3.13 -1.08 -6.69
CA ILE A 398 2.84 0.12 -5.90
C ILE A 398 1.86 -0.21 -4.75
N GLY A 399 0.79 -0.97 -5.03
CA GLY A 399 -0.17 -1.40 -4.00
C GLY A 399 0.43 -2.26 -2.90
N HIS A 400 1.30 -3.22 -3.25
CA HIS A 400 2.02 -4.04 -2.28
C HIS A 400 3.03 -3.23 -1.47
N GLY A 401 3.76 -2.32 -2.12
CA GLY A 401 4.68 -1.40 -1.46
C GLY A 401 3.95 -0.53 -0.44
N ALA A 402 2.84 0.09 -0.82
CA ALA A 402 2.05 0.92 0.07
C ALA A 402 1.46 0.15 1.27
N LEU A 403 1.06 -1.12 1.08
CA LEU A 403 0.64 -1.98 2.20
C LEU A 403 1.80 -2.24 3.17
N ALA A 404 2.98 -2.56 2.65
CA ALA A 404 4.14 -2.78 3.51
C ALA A 404 4.56 -1.49 4.22
N GLU A 405 4.58 -0.37 3.49
CA GLU A 405 4.96 0.94 4.01
C GLU A 405 4.09 1.36 5.19
N ARG A 406 2.76 1.36 5.02
CA ARG A 406 1.84 1.78 6.08
C ARG A 406 1.87 0.88 7.31
N SER A 407 2.27 -0.39 7.13
CA SER A 407 2.38 -1.37 8.22
C SER A 407 3.65 -1.14 9.05
N ILE A 408 4.74 -0.74 8.40
CA ILE A 408 6.03 -0.44 9.07
C ILE A 408 6.03 0.98 9.65
N LEU A 409 5.41 1.95 8.96
CA LEU A 409 5.40 3.36 9.36
C LEU A 409 4.93 3.56 10.82
N ARG A 410 4.02 2.70 11.29
CA ARG A 410 3.44 2.74 12.65
C ARG A 410 4.42 2.37 13.76
N VAL A 411 5.56 1.75 13.43
CA VAL A 411 6.65 1.45 14.37
C VAL A 411 7.92 2.26 14.11
N MET A 412 7.91 3.15 13.11
CA MET A 412 9.06 4.01 12.86
C MET A 412 9.28 5.00 14.02
N PRO A 413 10.54 5.33 14.33
CA PRO A 413 10.87 6.36 15.30
C PRO A 413 10.40 7.75 14.84
N SER A 414 10.24 8.66 15.79
CA SER A 414 10.01 10.06 15.46
C SER A 414 11.25 10.69 14.82
N GLU A 415 11.10 11.91 14.28
CA GLU A 415 12.23 12.66 13.73
C GLU A 415 13.23 13.08 14.80
N GLU A 416 12.73 13.38 15.99
CA GLU A 416 13.53 13.75 17.15
C GLU A 416 14.39 12.58 17.62
N GLU A 417 13.85 11.37 17.57
CA GLU A 417 14.55 10.13 17.94
C GLU A 417 15.53 9.67 16.85
N PHE A 418 15.18 9.86 15.58
CA PHE A 418 15.97 9.38 14.46
C PHE A 418 15.81 10.31 13.24
N ALA A 419 16.68 11.32 13.17
CA ALA A 419 16.66 12.41 12.19
C ALA A 419 17.20 11.97 10.80
N TYR A 420 16.74 10.83 10.29
CA TYR A 420 17.14 10.27 9.01
C TYR A 420 15.96 10.08 8.07
N THR A 421 16.21 10.38 6.80
CA THR A 421 15.40 9.87 5.71
C THR A 421 15.70 8.39 5.50
N VAL A 422 14.66 7.56 5.39
CA VAL A 422 14.80 6.11 5.33
C VAL A 422 14.12 5.59 4.07
N ARG A 423 14.91 4.94 3.21
CA ARG A 423 14.42 4.26 2.00
C ARG A 423 14.61 2.76 2.15
N VAL A 424 13.49 2.05 2.10
CA VAL A 424 13.43 0.58 2.03
C VAL A 424 13.18 0.17 0.60
N VAL A 425 13.95 -0.77 0.07
CA VAL A 425 13.69 -1.40 -1.23
C VAL A 425 13.59 -2.90 -1.03
N ALA A 426 12.50 -3.49 -1.49
CA ALA A 426 12.27 -4.92 -1.46
C ALA A 426 12.21 -5.50 -2.87
N ASP A 427 13.22 -6.29 -3.21
CA ASP A 427 13.29 -7.05 -4.46
C ASP A 427 12.82 -8.48 -4.18
N ILE A 428 11.69 -8.84 -4.79
CA ILE A 428 11.15 -10.19 -4.63
C ILE A 428 11.93 -11.15 -5.52
N LEU A 429 12.56 -12.15 -4.92
CA LEU A 429 13.39 -13.13 -5.61
C LEU A 429 12.64 -14.42 -5.93
N GLU A 430 11.67 -14.78 -5.09
CA GLU A 430 10.75 -15.90 -5.28
C GLU A 430 9.35 -15.51 -4.78
N SER A 431 8.30 -16.00 -5.43
CA SER A 431 6.93 -15.75 -4.98
C SER A 431 6.01 -16.94 -5.21
N ASN A 432 5.68 -17.62 -4.13
CA ASN A 432 4.60 -18.59 -4.04
C ASN A 432 3.61 -18.24 -2.92
N GLY A 433 3.33 -16.96 -2.70
CA GLY A 433 2.33 -16.52 -1.73
C GLY A 433 2.78 -15.31 -0.94
N SER A 434 1.95 -14.26 -0.99
CA SER A 434 2.10 -12.99 -0.27
C SER A 434 3.53 -12.50 -0.02
N SER A 435 4.23 -12.20 -1.11
CA SER A 435 5.50 -11.48 -1.09
C SER A 435 5.42 -10.11 -0.41
N SER A 436 4.25 -9.47 -0.35
CA SER A 436 4.05 -8.24 0.41
C SER A 436 4.24 -8.42 1.92
N MET A 437 3.87 -9.57 2.48
CA MET A 437 4.13 -9.87 3.89
C MET A 437 5.60 -10.22 4.14
N ALA A 438 6.25 -10.91 3.18
CA ALA A 438 7.69 -11.14 3.23
C ALA A 438 8.48 -9.81 3.19
N THR A 439 8.01 -8.83 2.41
CA THR A 439 8.56 -7.47 2.41
C THR A 439 8.48 -6.79 3.77
N ILE A 440 7.39 -6.96 4.51
CA ILE A 440 7.27 -6.39 5.86
C ILE A 440 8.30 -7.04 6.80
N CYS A 441 8.34 -8.37 6.83
CA CYS A 441 9.27 -9.10 7.70
C CYS A 441 10.74 -8.79 7.36
N GLY A 442 11.11 -8.85 6.08
CA GLY A 442 12.46 -8.51 5.62
C GLY A 442 12.80 -7.03 5.83
N GLY A 443 11.83 -6.13 5.65
CA GLY A 443 11.98 -4.69 5.90
C GLY A 443 12.30 -4.38 7.35
N ILE A 444 11.59 -5.02 8.29
CA ILE A 444 11.86 -4.88 9.73
C ILE A 444 13.27 -5.38 10.07
N LEU A 445 13.66 -6.56 9.58
CA LEU A 445 15.01 -7.09 9.80
C LEU A 445 16.09 -6.17 9.21
N ALA A 446 15.88 -5.65 8.00
CA ALA A 446 16.83 -4.75 7.35
C ALA A 446 16.92 -3.37 8.06
N LEU A 447 15.80 -2.87 8.62
CA LEU A 447 15.77 -1.65 9.44
C LEU A 447 16.54 -1.84 10.76
N MET A 448 16.30 -2.97 11.43
CA MET A 448 17.03 -3.35 12.65
C MET A 448 18.52 -3.53 12.36
N ASP A 449 18.87 -4.16 11.24
CA ASP A 449 20.25 -4.32 10.77
C ASP A 449 20.92 -2.98 10.46
N ALA A 450 20.17 -2.00 9.95
CA ALA A 450 20.65 -0.64 9.70
C ALA A 450 20.82 0.22 10.97
N GLY A 451 20.44 -0.29 12.14
CA GLY A 451 20.48 0.45 13.41
C GLY A 451 19.32 1.45 13.55
N VAL A 452 18.23 1.29 12.81
CA VAL A 452 17.03 2.13 12.97
C VAL A 452 16.31 1.73 14.27
N PRO A 453 16.09 2.67 15.22
CA PRO A 453 15.47 2.38 16.51
C PRO A 453 13.94 2.25 16.37
N ILE A 454 13.47 1.22 15.66
CA ILE A 454 12.04 0.92 15.55
C ILE A 454 11.43 0.59 16.92
N LYS A 455 10.18 1.01 17.13
CA LYS A 455 9.46 0.85 18.41
C LYS A 455 9.21 -0.62 18.78
N ALA A 456 8.95 -1.45 17.77
CA ALA A 456 8.76 -2.89 17.89
C ALA A 456 8.86 -3.57 16.52
N PRO A 457 9.30 -4.85 16.45
CA PRO A 457 9.25 -5.63 15.21
C PRO A 457 7.81 -5.86 14.74
N VAL A 458 7.61 -5.85 13.41
CA VAL A 458 6.32 -6.13 12.75
C VAL A 458 6.44 -7.41 11.95
N GLY A 459 5.55 -8.37 12.20
CA GLY A 459 5.40 -9.59 11.41
C GLY A 459 4.18 -9.49 10.50
N GLY A 460 4.22 -10.16 9.35
CA GLY A 460 3.12 -10.21 8.39
C GLY A 460 2.73 -11.63 8.01
N VAL A 461 1.44 -11.96 8.06
CA VAL A 461 0.90 -13.24 7.63
C VAL A 461 -0.19 -13.04 6.58
N ALA A 462 -0.25 -13.95 5.62
CA ALA A 462 -1.33 -14.02 4.64
C ALA A 462 -2.22 -15.20 4.97
N MET A 463 -3.50 -14.97 4.88
CA MET A 463 -4.55 -15.87 5.32
C MET A 463 -5.55 -16.04 4.18
N GLY A 464 -6.19 -17.19 4.12
CA GLY A 464 -7.23 -17.46 3.14
C GLY A 464 -8.45 -18.12 3.76
N LEU A 465 -9.55 -18.09 3.02
CA LEU A 465 -10.78 -18.82 3.35
C LEU A 465 -11.26 -19.59 2.13
N VAL A 466 -11.66 -20.82 2.33
CA VAL A 466 -12.48 -21.59 1.38
C VAL A 466 -13.80 -21.90 2.06
N LYS A 467 -14.94 -21.62 1.43
CA LYS A 467 -16.28 -21.78 2.00
C LYS A 467 -17.31 -22.23 0.97
N GLU A 468 -18.09 -23.24 1.30
CA GLU A 468 -19.21 -23.71 0.47
C GLU A 468 -20.41 -24.07 1.36
N GLY A 469 -21.51 -23.31 1.21
CA GLY A 469 -22.62 -23.36 2.16
C GLY A 469 -22.12 -23.03 3.57
N GLU A 470 -22.44 -23.88 4.55
CA GLU A 470 -21.97 -23.72 5.94
C GLU A 470 -20.54 -24.24 6.17
N ARG A 471 -19.98 -25.06 5.27
CA ARG A 471 -18.64 -25.62 5.42
C ARG A 471 -17.59 -24.57 5.08
N TYR A 472 -16.55 -24.43 5.91
CA TYR A 472 -15.42 -23.55 5.62
C TYR A 472 -14.08 -24.03 6.19
N ALA A 473 -13.00 -23.47 5.68
CA ALA A 473 -11.63 -23.70 6.10
C ALA A 473 -10.84 -22.39 6.07
N ILE A 474 -10.24 -22.02 7.20
CA ILE A 474 -9.33 -20.88 7.31
C ILE A 474 -7.88 -21.38 7.17
N LEU A 475 -7.15 -20.81 6.23
CA LEU A 475 -5.80 -21.24 5.86
C LEU A 475 -4.78 -20.18 6.29
N THR A 476 -3.75 -20.59 7.04
CA THR A 476 -2.60 -19.77 7.42
C THR A 476 -1.49 -19.89 6.38
N ASP A 477 -0.86 -18.76 6.09
CA ASP A 477 0.27 -18.63 5.17
C ASP A 477 -0.02 -19.24 3.80
N ILE A 478 -0.99 -18.64 3.12
CA ILE A 478 -1.51 -19.16 1.85
C ILE A 478 -0.45 -19.14 0.72
N ALA A 479 -0.50 -20.19 -0.10
CA ALA A 479 0.23 -20.32 -1.34
C ALA A 479 -0.51 -19.65 -2.51
N GLY A 480 0.17 -19.48 -3.66
CA GLY A 480 -0.43 -18.84 -4.83
C GLY A 480 -1.69 -19.56 -5.36
N VAL A 481 -1.71 -20.89 -5.29
CA VAL A 481 -2.88 -21.70 -5.69
C VAL A 481 -4.05 -21.54 -4.72
N GLU A 482 -3.76 -21.40 -3.42
CA GLU A 482 -4.78 -21.23 -2.37
C GLU A 482 -5.41 -19.83 -2.41
N ASP A 483 -4.64 -18.80 -2.79
CA ASP A 483 -5.14 -17.45 -3.08
C ASP A 483 -6.05 -17.42 -4.32
N HIS A 484 -5.67 -18.16 -5.37
CA HIS A 484 -6.42 -18.17 -6.62
C HIS A 484 -7.82 -18.79 -6.45
N TYR A 485 -7.90 -19.97 -5.84
CA TYR A 485 -9.15 -20.74 -5.66
C TYR A 485 -9.86 -20.49 -4.32
N GLY A 486 -9.28 -19.68 -3.44
CA GLY A 486 -9.90 -19.22 -2.20
C GLY A 486 -10.92 -18.11 -2.42
N ASP A 487 -11.89 -18.03 -1.51
CA ASP A 487 -13.00 -17.08 -1.51
C ASP A 487 -12.67 -15.76 -0.81
N MET A 488 -11.65 -15.76 0.05
CA MET A 488 -11.11 -14.57 0.68
C MET A 488 -9.60 -14.70 0.76
N ASP A 489 -8.90 -13.62 0.45
CA ASP A 489 -7.50 -13.44 0.82
C ASP A 489 -7.39 -12.23 1.75
N PHE A 490 -6.72 -12.42 2.88
CA PHE A 490 -6.42 -11.30 3.75
C PHE A 490 -5.03 -11.36 4.36
N LYS A 491 -4.47 -10.17 4.53
CA LYS A 491 -3.08 -9.93 4.90
C LYS A 491 -3.09 -9.11 6.17
N VAL A 492 -2.49 -9.66 7.22
CA VAL A 492 -2.44 -9.03 8.54
C VAL A 492 -0.98 -8.80 8.90
N ALA A 493 -0.64 -7.54 9.18
CA ALA A 493 0.64 -7.13 9.69
C ALA A 493 0.48 -6.48 11.06
N GLY A 494 1.44 -6.70 11.95
CA GLY A 494 1.36 -6.17 13.30
C GLY A 494 2.51 -6.60 14.20
N THR A 495 2.53 -6.02 15.38
CA THR A 495 3.46 -6.38 16.45
C THR A 495 2.84 -7.48 17.32
N GLU A 496 3.49 -7.81 18.43
CA GLU A 496 2.91 -8.65 19.47
C GLU A 496 1.68 -8.00 20.14
N LYS A 497 1.63 -6.66 20.16
CA LYS A 497 0.58 -5.89 20.84
C LYS A 497 -0.69 -5.79 20.01
N GLY A 498 -0.56 -5.63 18.69
CA GLY A 498 -1.73 -5.49 17.81
C GLY A 498 -1.38 -5.26 16.35
N ILE A 499 -2.40 -4.97 15.56
CA ILE A 499 -2.35 -4.82 14.11
C ILE A 499 -1.77 -3.44 13.74
N THR A 500 -0.84 -3.42 12.79
CA THR A 500 -0.34 -2.19 12.16
C THR A 500 -0.84 -2.00 10.74
N GLY A 501 -1.19 -3.08 10.04
CA GLY A 501 -1.77 -3.04 8.71
C GLY A 501 -2.69 -4.22 8.46
N LEU A 502 -3.78 -3.97 7.73
CA LEU A 502 -4.74 -4.99 7.33
C LEU A 502 -5.14 -4.75 5.87
N GLN A 503 -5.20 -5.79 5.06
CA GLN A 503 -5.79 -5.74 3.73
C GLN A 503 -6.62 -6.99 3.53
N MET A 504 -7.86 -6.84 3.05
CA MET A 504 -8.74 -7.96 2.76
C MET A 504 -9.40 -7.78 1.40
N ASP A 505 -9.49 -8.85 0.62
CA ASP A 505 -10.28 -8.98 -0.59
C ASP A 505 -11.19 -10.20 -0.43
N ILE A 506 -12.50 -9.98 -0.53
CA ILE A 506 -13.51 -11.01 -0.33
C ILE A 506 -14.27 -11.18 -1.66
N LYS A 507 -14.18 -12.37 -2.24
CA LYS A 507 -14.78 -12.72 -3.54
C LYS A 507 -16.21 -13.27 -3.42
N MET A 508 -16.66 -13.57 -2.19
CA MET A 508 -17.97 -14.17 -1.92
C MET A 508 -18.84 -13.31 -0.99
N THR A 509 -20.12 -13.66 -0.87
CA THR A 509 -21.02 -13.11 0.16
C THR A 509 -21.09 -14.06 1.37
N GLY A 510 -21.63 -13.57 2.49
CA GLY A 510 -21.93 -14.44 3.64
C GLY A 510 -20.76 -14.75 4.58
N LEU A 511 -19.77 -13.85 4.68
CA LEU A 511 -18.76 -13.92 5.73
C LEU A 511 -19.33 -13.33 7.03
N THR A 512 -19.52 -14.18 8.05
CA THR A 512 -20.07 -13.72 9.33
C THR A 512 -18.99 -13.12 10.23
N LYS A 513 -19.42 -12.37 11.25
CA LYS A 513 -18.53 -11.81 12.28
C LYS A 513 -17.70 -12.90 12.95
N GLU A 514 -18.31 -14.05 13.22
CA GLU A 514 -17.68 -15.17 13.93
C GLU A 514 -16.53 -15.74 13.11
N ILE A 515 -16.74 -15.97 11.80
CA ILE A 515 -15.68 -16.44 10.90
C ILE A 515 -14.55 -15.41 10.82
N MET A 516 -14.89 -14.12 10.77
CA MET A 516 -13.90 -13.04 10.78
C MET A 516 -13.05 -13.04 12.06
N ALA A 517 -13.69 -13.17 13.23
CA ALA A 517 -13.01 -13.22 14.52
C ALA A 517 -12.09 -14.44 14.63
N GLU A 518 -12.57 -15.62 14.20
CA GLU A 518 -11.75 -16.84 14.14
C GLU A 518 -10.53 -16.65 13.22
N ALA A 519 -10.75 -16.08 12.03
CA ALA A 519 -9.69 -15.83 11.07
C ALA A 519 -8.64 -14.85 11.60
N MET A 520 -9.05 -13.77 12.26
CA MET A 520 -8.15 -12.81 12.91
C MET A 520 -7.36 -13.43 14.07
N ALA A 521 -7.99 -14.29 14.87
CA ALA A 521 -7.32 -15.01 15.95
C ALA A 521 -6.25 -15.98 15.40
N GLN A 522 -6.57 -16.74 14.36
CA GLN A 522 -5.61 -17.62 13.68
C GLN A 522 -4.47 -16.82 13.02
N ALA A 523 -4.79 -15.66 12.42
CA ALA A 523 -3.80 -14.73 11.87
C ALA A 523 -2.85 -14.21 12.94
N ARG A 524 -3.35 -13.87 14.13
CA ARG A 524 -2.52 -13.46 15.27
C ARG A 524 -1.52 -14.55 15.64
N GLN A 525 -1.96 -15.81 15.73
CA GLN A 525 -1.06 -16.93 16.04
C GLN A 525 0.03 -17.09 14.98
N GLY A 526 -0.33 -17.07 13.70
CA GLY A 526 0.62 -17.13 12.59
C GLY A 526 1.62 -15.96 12.61
N ARG A 527 1.13 -14.74 12.88
CA ARG A 527 1.96 -13.53 13.00
C ARG A 527 2.98 -13.63 14.14
N LEU A 528 2.55 -14.08 15.32
CA LEU A 528 3.42 -14.27 16.48
C LEU A 528 4.49 -15.34 16.22
N HIS A 529 4.11 -16.44 15.54
CA HIS A 529 5.07 -17.46 15.12
C HIS A 529 6.15 -16.88 14.19
N ILE A 530 5.76 -16.07 13.21
CA ILE A 530 6.70 -15.41 12.28
C ILE A 530 7.62 -14.44 13.02
N LEU A 531 7.08 -13.63 13.94
CA LEU A 531 7.88 -12.72 14.79
C LEU A 531 8.93 -13.49 15.60
N GLN A 532 8.56 -14.63 16.18
CA GLN A 532 9.49 -15.49 16.90
C GLN A 532 10.64 -15.96 16.00
N ARG A 533 10.34 -16.40 14.77
CA ARG A 533 11.36 -16.80 13.78
C ARG A 533 12.25 -15.65 13.34
N MET A 534 11.72 -14.44 13.22
CA MET A 534 12.52 -13.25 12.94
C MET A 534 13.48 -12.93 14.09
N ALA A 535 13.01 -13.07 15.34
CA ALA A 535 13.83 -12.81 16.53
C ALA A 535 15.00 -13.80 16.69
N GLU A 536 14.89 -15.02 16.15
CA GLU A 536 16.01 -15.97 16.06
C GLU A 536 17.15 -15.46 15.15
N CYS A 537 16.85 -14.60 14.17
CA CYS A 537 17.83 -13.97 13.28
C CYS A 537 18.41 -12.67 13.90
N LEU A 538 17.52 -11.75 14.29
CA LEU A 538 17.91 -10.49 14.92
C LEU A 538 16.81 -10.05 15.90
N ASN A 539 17.12 -10.08 17.19
CA ASN A 539 16.14 -9.85 18.26
C ASN A 539 15.89 -8.36 18.60
N ALA A 540 16.86 -7.48 18.30
CA ALA A 540 16.79 -6.05 18.56
C ALA A 540 17.54 -5.27 17.47
N PRO A 541 17.19 -3.99 17.22
CA PRO A 541 17.99 -3.11 16.37
C PRO A 541 19.46 -3.09 16.81
N ARG A 542 20.38 -2.94 15.84
CA ARG A 542 21.80 -2.72 16.17
C ARG A 542 21.95 -1.41 16.96
N GLY A 543 22.88 -1.42 17.91
CA GLY A 543 23.14 -0.24 18.76
C GLY A 543 23.81 0.93 18.02
N GLU A 544 24.42 0.68 16.87
CA GLU A 544 25.01 1.69 16.01
C GLU A 544 24.50 1.52 14.57
N ILE A 545 24.38 2.64 13.86
CA ILE A 545 24.11 2.64 12.42
C ILE A 545 25.34 2.17 11.63
N SER A 546 25.13 1.71 10.40
CA SER A 546 26.22 1.26 9.51
C SER A 546 27.31 2.31 9.34
N ALA A 547 28.57 1.87 9.26
CA ALA A 547 29.72 2.75 8.99
C ALA A 547 29.66 3.43 7.61
N TYR A 548 28.83 2.91 6.68
CA TYR A 548 28.60 3.53 5.38
C TYR A 548 27.46 4.55 5.40
N ALA A 549 26.63 4.55 6.44
CA ALA A 549 25.59 5.55 6.61
C ALA A 549 26.20 6.90 6.99
N PRO A 550 25.64 8.02 6.50
CA PRO A 550 26.03 9.33 6.97
C PRO A 550 25.74 9.44 8.47
N ARG A 551 26.70 9.85 9.28
CA ARG A 551 26.48 10.23 10.67
C ARG A 551 25.93 11.65 10.70
N ILE A 552 24.76 11.85 11.29
CA ILE A 552 24.16 13.17 11.48
C ILE A 552 24.50 13.61 12.89
N ILE A 553 25.28 14.68 13.00
CA ILE A 553 25.57 15.34 14.27
C ILE A 553 24.75 16.60 14.33
N THR A 554 23.84 16.66 15.31
CA THR A 554 23.01 17.84 15.55
C THR A 554 23.66 18.72 16.61
N ILE A 555 23.77 20.01 16.30
CA ILE A 555 24.15 21.05 17.27
C ILE A 555 23.05 22.11 17.34
N GLN A 556 22.92 22.76 18.50
CA GLN A 556 22.00 23.88 18.68
C GLN A 556 22.81 25.19 18.64
N ILE A 557 22.38 26.14 17.80
CA ILE A 557 22.89 27.51 17.79
C ILE A 557 21.80 28.49 18.22
N PRO A 558 22.17 29.69 18.72
CA PRO A 558 21.20 30.74 18.99
C PRO A 558 20.50 31.21 17.70
N ARG A 559 19.19 31.49 17.77
CA ARG A 559 18.38 31.82 16.59
C ARG A 559 18.88 33.08 15.87
N GLU A 560 19.34 34.05 16.63
CA GLU A 560 19.93 35.29 16.16
C GLU A 560 21.24 35.09 15.37
N LYS A 561 21.91 33.94 15.54
CA LYS A 561 23.17 33.60 14.85
C LYS A 561 22.98 32.76 13.58
N ILE A 562 21.75 32.29 13.29
CA ILE A 562 21.44 31.53 12.07
C ILE A 562 21.92 32.29 10.82
N GLY A 563 21.65 33.60 10.75
CA GLY A 563 22.07 34.44 9.64
C GLY A 563 23.59 34.52 9.44
N ALA A 564 24.38 34.41 10.51
CA ALA A 564 25.84 34.41 10.45
C ALA A 564 26.39 33.10 9.87
N VAL A 565 25.79 31.96 10.24
CA VAL A 565 26.19 30.64 9.74
C VAL A 565 25.80 30.45 8.27
N ILE A 566 24.60 30.88 7.87
CA ILE A 566 24.17 30.86 6.46
C ILE A 566 25.04 31.84 5.64
N GLY A 567 25.21 33.06 6.16
CA GLY A 567 25.88 34.17 5.49
C GLY A 567 25.08 34.73 4.31
N THR A 568 25.52 35.87 3.77
CA THR A 568 24.81 36.55 2.68
C THR A 568 24.65 35.64 1.46
N GLY A 569 23.40 35.31 1.13
CA GLY A 569 23.07 34.40 0.04
C GLY A 569 23.53 32.96 0.25
N GLY A 570 23.80 32.51 1.47
CA GLY A 570 24.27 31.15 1.74
C GLY A 570 25.76 30.93 1.43
N LYS A 571 26.56 32.00 1.35
CA LYS A 571 27.99 31.92 0.98
C LYS A 571 28.83 31.23 2.05
N VAL A 572 28.54 31.46 3.33
CA VAL A 572 29.33 30.95 4.44
C VAL A 572 29.10 29.45 4.60
N VAL A 573 27.83 29.03 4.69
CA VAL A 573 27.48 27.59 4.77
C VAL A 573 28.00 26.80 3.56
N ARG A 574 27.91 27.36 2.34
CA ARG A 574 28.50 26.73 1.15
C ARG A 574 30.02 26.60 1.23
N GLY A 575 30.72 27.58 1.80
CA GLY A 575 32.15 27.51 2.03
C GLY A 575 32.53 26.41 3.03
N ILE A 576 31.74 26.23 4.09
CA ILE A 576 31.94 25.13 5.06
C ILE A 576 31.73 23.78 4.37
N ILE A 577 30.63 23.62 3.62
CA ILE A 577 30.32 22.42 2.84
C ILE A 577 31.46 22.10 1.86
N GLU A 578 31.96 23.09 1.12
CA GLU A 578 33.05 22.90 0.15
C GLU A 578 34.38 22.52 0.83
N ALA A 579 34.68 23.09 2.00
CA ALA A 579 35.93 22.86 2.73
C ALA A 579 35.97 21.54 3.54
N THR A 580 34.81 20.93 3.79
CA THR A 580 34.66 19.75 4.65
C THR A 580 33.99 18.57 3.95
N GLY A 581 33.29 18.80 2.84
CA GLY A 581 32.54 17.76 2.12
C GLY A 581 31.31 17.24 2.85
N VAL A 582 30.92 17.85 3.97
CA VAL A 582 29.73 17.46 4.75
C VAL A 582 28.47 18.08 4.15
N LYS A 583 27.31 17.52 4.47
CA LYS A 583 26.02 18.20 4.26
C LYS A 583 25.62 18.94 5.52
N ILE A 584 25.08 20.15 5.38
CA ILE A 584 24.62 20.97 6.49
C ILE A 584 23.19 21.40 6.20
N ASP A 585 22.30 21.11 7.15
CA ASP A 585 20.92 21.56 7.14
C ASP A 585 20.68 22.41 8.39
N ILE A 586 20.04 23.57 8.21
CA ILE A 586 19.87 24.58 9.27
C ILE A 586 18.38 24.90 9.38
N GLU A 587 17.80 24.58 10.52
CA GLU A 587 16.41 24.82 10.85
C GLU A 587 16.21 26.24 11.39
N ASP A 588 14.99 26.78 11.20
CA ASP A 588 14.59 28.12 11.66
C ASP A 588 14.59 28.25 13.20
N ASP A 589 14.60 27.14 13.92
CA ASP A 589 14.67 27.10 15.38
C ASP A 589 16.11 27.16 15.93
N GLY A 590 17.12 27.12 15.06
CA GLY A 590 18.55 27.12 15.41
C GLY A 590 19.18 25.73 15.48
N LYS A 591 18.46 24.67 15.14
CA LYS A 591 19.02 23.32 15.05
C LYS A 591 19.84 23.18 13.75
N VAL A 592 21.08 22.70 13.85
CA VAL A 592 21.97 22.49 12.71
C VAL A 592 22.35 21.02 12.62
N ASN A 593 21.93 20.35 11.55
CA ASN A 593 22.22 18.95 11.27
C ASN A 593 23.41 18.84 10.31
N ILE A 594 24.51 18.24 10.77
CA ILE A 594 25.75 18.07 10.00
C ILE A 594 25.91 16.59 9.66
N ALA A 595 25.75 16.24 8.39
CA ALA A 595 25.78 14.86 7.93
C ALA A 595 27.10 14.54 7.19
N SER A 596 27.81 13.50 7.62
CA SER A 596 29.04 13.03 6.98
C SER A 596 29.28 11.55 7.23
N THR A 597 29.87 10.84 6.26
CA THR A 597 30.39 9.47 6.48
C THR A 597 31.77 9.48 7.16
N ASP A 598 32.47 10.62 7.16
CA ASP A 598 33.74 10.81 7.86
C ASP A 598 33.56 11.69 9.12
N THR A 599 33.97 11.13 10.26
CA THR A 599 33.84 11.78 11.57
C THR A 599 34.78 12.99 11.69
N GLU A 600 35.95 12.97 11.05
CA GLU A 600 36.91 14.09 11.12
C GLU A 600 36.36 15.30 10.37
N SER A 601 35.82 15.08 9.18
CA SER A 601 35.14 16.12 8.39
C SER A 601 33.95 16.74 9.13
N ALA A 602 33.13 15.92 9.81
CA ALA A 602 32.02 16.41 10.63
C ALA A 602 32.49 17.27 11.81
N GLN A 603 33.51 16.84 12.54
CA GLN A 603 34.11 17.60 13.65
C GLN A 603 34.70 18.93 13.17
N LYS A 604 35.33 18.95 11.99
CA LYS A 604 35.85 20.17 11.38
C LYS A 604 34.72 21.16 11.04
N ALA A 605 33.60 20.68 10.49
CA ALA A 605 32.44 21.52 10.21
C ALA A 605 31.79 22.06 11.50
N ILE A 606 31.68 21.23 12.54
CA ILE A 606 31.17 21.68 13.86
C ILE A 606 32.02 22.82 14.41
N ARG A 607 33.36 22.69 14.37
CA ARG A 607 34.26 23.75 14.83
C ARG A 607 34.07 25.04 14.05
N MET A 608 34.03 24.96 12.71
CA MET A 608 33.79 26.14 11.86
C MET A 608 32.46 26.84 12.19
N ILE A 609 31.41 26.07 12.50
CA ILE A 609 30.12 26.65 12.90
C ILE A 609 30.21 27.25 14.30
N GLN A 610 30.86 26.56 15.25
CA GLN A 610 31.06 27.06 16.61
C GLN A 610 31.84 28.37 16.63
N ASP A 611 32.92 28.47 15.85
CA ASP A 611 33.73 29.68 15.74
C ASP A 611 32.92 30.89 15.22
N LEU A 612 31.88 30.64 14.40
CA LEU A 612 30.99 31.69 13.88
C LEU A 612 29.93 32.15 14.88
N VAL A 613 29.57 31.30 15.83
CA VAL A 613 28.53 31.58 16.84
C VAL A 613 29.11 31.88 18.22
N GLU A 614 30.43 31.70 18.42
CA GLU A 614 31.11 31.99 19.67
C GLU A 614 31.00 33.48 20.00
N GLU A 615 30.66 33.77 21.26
CA GLU A 615 30.61 35.12 21.80
C GLU A 615 31.73 35.35 22.81
N ALA A 616 32.19 36.59 22.90
CA ALA A 616 33.19 36.99 23.87
C ALA A 616 32.58 36.99 25.28
N GLU A 617 33.02 36.06 26.13
CA GLU A 617 32.63 35.93 27.53
C GLU A 617 33.52 36.81 28.41
N VAL A 618 32.89 37.59 29.29
CA VAL A 618 33.60 38.44 30.24
C VAL A 618 34.39 37.57 31.22
N GLY A 619 35.72 37.72 31.22
CA GLY A 619 36.63 36.99 32.10
C GLY A 619 37.30 35.76 31.49
N LYS A 620 36.90 35.33 30.29
CA LYS A 620 37.60 34.28 29.53
C LYS A 620 38.86 34.87 28.87
N THR A 621 39.97 34.14 28.88
CA THR A 621 41.22 34.57 28.22
C THR A 621 41.23 34.09 26.79
N TYR A 622 41.47 35.00 25.85
CA TYR A 622 41.49 34.74 24.41
C TYR A 622 42.87 34.96 23.81
N LEU A 623 43.24 34.15 22.82
CA LEU A 623 44.41 34.39 21.97
C LEU A 623 43.94 35.16 20.74
N GLY A 624 44.39 36.40 20.57
CA GLY A 624 43.97 37.25 19.46
C GLY A 624 45.13 37.80 18.66
N THR A 625 44.86 38.19 17.41
CA THR A 625 45.84 38.81 16.51
C THR A 625 45.63 40.33 16.49
N VAL A 626 46.70 41.10 16.65
CA VAL A 626 46.63 42.57 16.55
C VAL A 626 46.33 42.95 15.11
N THR A 627 45.15 43.53 14.86
CA THR A 627 44.74 43.97 13.51
C THR A 627 45.11 45.42 13.25
N ARG A 628 45.03 46.28 14.28
CA ARG A 628 45.30 47.70 14.16
C ARG A 628 45.84 48.31 15.46
N LEU A 629 46.90 49.09 15.36
CA LEU A 629 47.45 49.88 16.45
C LEU A 629 46.95 51.33 16.37
N VAL A 630 46.58 51.90 17.51
CA VAL A 630 46.19 53.31 17.68
C VAL A 630 46.91 53.91 18.88
N ASP A 631 46.97 55.23 18.99
CA ASP A 631 47.74 55.92 20.03
C ASP A 631 47.30 55.58 21.47
N PHE A 632 46.07 55.06 21.65
CA PHE A 632 45.48 54.72 22.93
C PHE A 632 45.28 53.21 23.16
N GLY A 633 45.77 52.33 22.27
CA GLY A 633 45.63 50.88 22.46
C GLY A 633 45.82 50.06 21.18
N ALA A 634 45.53 48.76 21.28
CA ALA A 634 45.58 47.83 20.16
C ALA A 634 44.19 47.22 19.93
N PHE A 635 43.68 47.30 18.70
CA PHE A 635 42.56 46.45 18.31
C PHE A 635 43.08 45.04 18.06
N VAL A 636 42.53 44.09 18.80
CA VAL A 636 42.89 42.68 18.77
C VAL A 636 41.67 41.89 18.33
N GLU A 637 41.77 41.22 17.19
CA GLU A 637 40.75 40.29 16.72
C GLU A 637 40.88 38.98 17.50
N ILE A 638 39.83 38.64 18.26
CA ILE A 638 39.79 37.44 19.10
C ILE A 638 39.18 36.25 18.36
N PHE A 639 38.21 36.49 17.48
CA PHE A 639 37.68 35.55 16.50
C PHE A 639 37.21 36.31 15.25
N PRO A 640 36.99 35.64 14.10
CA PRO A 640 36.67 36.31 12.84
C PRO A 640 35.56 37.37 12.96
N GLY A 641 35.92 38.63 12.69
CA GLY A 641 34.99 39.77 12.73
C GLY A 641 34.67 40.34 14.12
N THR A 642 35.30 39.84 15.19
CA THR A 642 35.13 40.34 16.57
C THR A 642 36.45 40.91 17.09
N GLU A 643 36.51 42.23 17.24
CA GLU A 643 37.67 42.95 17.78
C GLU A 643 37.41 43.48 19.19
N GLY A 644 38.40 43.32 20.07
CA GLY A 644 38.48 43.99 21.36
C GLY A 644 39.57 45.05 21.36
N LEU A 645 39.38 46.14 22.12
CA LEU A 645 40.43 47.13 22.38
C LEU A 645 41.23 46.70 23.62
N LEU A 646 42.53 46.45 23.42
CA LEU A 646 43.50 46.15 24.47
C LEU A 646 44.25 47.41 24.91
#